data_AF-A0A8C2ICH8-F1
#
_entry.id   AF-A0A8C2ICH8-F1
#
_cell.length_a   1.000
_cell.length_b   1.000
_cell.length_c   1.000
_cell.angle_alpha   90.00
_cell.angle_beta   90.00
_cell.angle_gamma   90.00
#
_symmetry.space_group_name_H-M   'P 1'
#
loop_
_entity.id
_entity.type
_entity.pdbx_description
1 polymer ?
#
loop_
_entity_poly.entity_id
_entity_poly.type
_entity_poly.pdbx_seq_one_letter_code
_entity_poly.pdbx_strand_id
1 'polypeptide(L)'
;MSLFKARDWWASVLGEGEEFDQGCLCVGDVDNSGSGYDKIVVGSFMGMLRIFSPHPAKPEEQMEADAQLLEVQFPDPIIQVEMGKFVSCSELLHLAVLHPRKLSVYAVSGTAGNVEHGDQYQLRLVYEHNLQRTACNMTYGPFGGVTGHHFVCIQSMDGMLMFFEQETYAFGRFLPGFLLPGPLSYCIRTDSFITVSSTRQVECYRYETLAVATDADTRQDSDQQSKSSGKRLTADWTLVLGEEALDVCVPHTSSAMSSIFVLGERNLFCLKDNGQIRFMKKLEFNPSCFLPYGSVSEGSTNILMCNHNNMLLVYQDVTLKWVAQLSCVPVAVRVANFQELKGLVVTLSSDGHLQCSYMGTDPSFFTAPKVDAREVNYDEVDTEMKMLQKVIRGKTNAHCVCSDCELVVRFSAFLNGHYPPADLCGDIAVSYSSATGIPRVSQCKFNLPLRLVCYPSSAIKNAKYKITVDTNKPPVNLNEVFPDFSEKSENNESSALGFQLITGSRVIVLASKTSQRYRIQSESFEDIWLVAKELVQRFDQHFASLGVKDFRNSFTGPIPLPEYFETVDHHFESRILQAESKPKIKTPLLSLSVCLSLYQVIALADAAEDNRERLIQAFTRLQSATHLLILLLSLWQGLGSEQTAILEATLLPLLQDTPQLGWEESVDAAISHLLKTCLSRSPKDQAISLSTGPLTIPKDTSRLKKHITLLCDRLGKGGRLSLTSEANVPTTVMMPARPLTPTIFG
;
A
#
# COMPACT_ATOMS: atom_id res chain seq x y z
N MET A 1 16.26 -23.31 23.71
CA MET A 1 16.28 -21.82 23.67
C MET A 1 14.92 -21.29 24.12
N SER A 2 14.80 -20.56 25.24
CA SER A 2 13.51 -20.39 25.97
C SER A 2 13.02 -18.96 26.20
N LEU A 3 13.90 -17.96 26.25
CA LEU A 3 13.50 -16.59 26.58
C LEU A 3 12.68 -15.96 25.45
N PHE A 4 11.58 -15.27 25.81
CA PHE A 4 10.65 -14.62 24.88
C PHE A 4 9.99 -15.56 23.87
N LYS A 5 9.81 -16.83 24.22
CA LYS A 5 8.98 -17.79 23.48
C LYS A 5 7.83 -18.26 24.36
N ALA A 6 6.65 -18.39 23.77
CA ALA A 6 5.57 -19.12 24.40
C ALA A 6 5.95 -20.61 24.39
N ARG A 7 5.87 -21.25 25.54
CA ARG A 7 6.20 -22.66 25.72
C ARG A 7 4.93 -23.49 25.76
N ASP A 8 4.88 -24.47 24.89
CA ASP A 8 3.80 -25.42 24.76
C ASP A 8 3.73 -26.27 26.04
N TRP A 9 2.60 -26.18 26.73
CA TRP A 9 2.24 -27.08 27.83
C TRP A 9 1.39 -28.24 27.32
N TRP A 10 0.46 -27.93 26.41
CA TRP A 10 -0.35 -28.88 25.67
C TRP A 10 -0.70 -28.27 24.31
N ALA A 11 -0.76 -29.07 23.25
CA ALA A 11 -1.13 -28.62 21.92
C ALA A 11 -1.83 -29.74 21.15
N SER A 12 -2.75 -29.36 20.27
CA SER A 12 -3.47 -30.26 19.37
C SER A 12 -3.81 -29.52 18.06
N VAL A 13 -3.96 -30.26 16.97
CA VAL A 13 -4.40 -29.73 15.68
C VAL A 13 -5.81 -30.27 15.41
N LEU A 14 -6.76 -29.36 15.27
CA LEU A 14 -8.19 -29.68 15.20
C LEU A 14 -8.62 -29.90 13.74
N GLY A 15 -8.82 -31.16 13.37
CA GLY A 15 -9.37 -31.56 12.07
C GLY A 15 -8.47 -31.22 10.87
N GLU A 16 -8.92 -31.60 9.67
CA GLU A 16 -8.26 -31.24 8.41
C GLU A 16 -9.19 -30.33 7.60
N GLY A 17 -8.74 -29.09 7.32
CA GLY A 17 -9.50 -28.12 6.53
C GLY A 17 -10.68 -27.46 7.27
N GLU A 18 -10.70 -27.54 8.61
CA GLU A 18 -11.64 -26.79 9.44
C GLU A 18 -11.21 -25.31 9.56
N GLU A 19 -12.19 -24.41 9.71
CA GLU A 19 -11.98 -22.98 9.89
C GLU A 19 -12.58 -22.48 11.21
N PHE A 20 -11.88 -21.55 11.86
CA PHE A 20 -12.23 -21.01 13.17
C PHE A 20 -12.11 -19.48 13.21
N ASP A 21 -12.91 -18.84 14.06
CA ASP A 21 -12.89 -17.40 14.30
C ASP A 21 -12.89 -17.06 15.82
N GLN A 22 -12.92 -15.77 16.18
CA GLN A 22 -12.79 -15.28 17.56
C GLN A 22 -13.85 -15.83 18.53
N GLY A 23 -15.06 -16.11 18.02
CA GLY A 23 -16.19 -16.65 18.79
C GLY A 23 -16.12 -18.16 19.02
N CYS A 24 -15.18 -18.86 18.37
CA CYS A 24 -15.08 -20.31 18.39
C CYS A 24 -14.42 -20.88 19.64
N LEU A 25 -13.78 -20.06 20.48
CA LEU A 25 -13.04 -20.49 21.67
C LEU A 25 -13.67 -19.98 22.95
N CYS A 26 -14.07 -20.91 23.82
CA CYS A 26 -14.57 -20.62 25.17
C CYS A 26 -13.84 -21.46 26.23
N VAL A 27 -13.66 -20.91 27.43
CA VAL A 27 -12.95 -21.55 28.54
C VAL A 27 -13.75 -21.37 29.83
N GLY A 28 -13.95 -22.46 30.58
CA GLY A 28 -14.71 -22.48 31.84
C GLY A 28 -15.09 -23.88 32.31
N ASP A 29 -15.62 -24.01 33.53
CA ASP A 29 -16.08 -25.28 34.15
C ASP A 29 -17.43 -25.72 33.57
N VAL A 30 -17.43 -26.11 32.28
CA VAL A 30 -18.64 -26.45 31.51
C VAL A 30 -19.43 -27.64 32.08
N ASP A 31 -18.72 -28.58 32.71
CA ASP A 31 -19.30 -29.78 33.34
C ASP A 31 -19.73 -29.55 34.79
N ASN A 32 -19.58 -28.32 35.31
CA ASN A 32 -19.96 -27.94 36.67
C ASN A 32 -19.39 -28.88 37.73
N SER A 33 -18.14 -29.30 37.54
CA SER A 33 -17.47 -30.29 38.39
C SER A 33 -17.30 -29.81 39.84
N GLY A 34 -17.35 -28.49 40.07
CA GLY A 34 -17.11 -27.86 41.37
C GLY A 34 -15.64 -27.89 41.79
N SER A 35 -14.76 -28.40 40.92
CA SER A 35 -13.31 -28.43 41.11
C SER A 35 -12.66 -27.06 40.90
N GLY A 36 -13.33 -26.18 40.15
CA GLY A 36 -12.82 -24.86 39.79
C GLY A 36 -11.77 -24.88 38.68
N TYR A 37 -11.62 -26.01 37.97
CA TYR A 37 -10.75 -26.13 36.81
C TYR A 37 -11.52 -25.91 35.52
N ASP A 38 -10.90 -25.18 34.61
CA ASP A 38 -11.50 -24.83 33.34
C ASP A 38 -11.35 -25.98 32.34
N LYS A 39 -12.33 -26.10 31.44
CA LYS A 39 -12.27 -26.92 30.23
C LYS A 39 -12.21 -26.00 29.02
N ILE A 40 -11.65 -26.50 27.92
CA ILE A 40 -11.58 -25.76 26.66
C ILE A 40 -12.70 -26.26 25.76
N VAL A 41 -13.55 -25.35 25.29
CA VAL A 41 -14.62 -25.65 24.33
C VAL A 41 -14.28 -24.97 23.01
N VAL A 42 -14.28 -25.75 21.93
CA VAL A 42 -14.03 -25.25 20.57
C VAL A 42 -15.16 -25.64 19.63
N GLY A 43 -15.72 -24.66 18.93
CA GLY A 43 -16.71 -24.84 17.86
C GLY A 43 -16.15 -24.48 16.49
N SER A 44 -16.43 -25.28 15.47
CA SER A 44 -15.94 -25.10 14.10
C SER A 44 -17.03 -24.64 13.15
N PHE A 45 -16.66 -23.91 12.08
CA PHE A 45 -17.58 -23.60 10.99
C PHE A 45 -18.07 -24.83 10.22
N MET A 46 -17.41 -25.98 10.35
CA MET A 46 -17.91 -27.24 9.80
C MET A 46 -18.97 -27.91 10.70
N GLY A 47 -19.32 -27.31 11.84
CA GLY A 47 -20.31 -27.84 12.78
C GLY A 47 -19.73 -28.78 13.83
N MET A 48 -18.39 -28.90 13.92
CA MET A 48 -17.74 -29.73 14.94
C MET A 48 -17.61 -29.00 16.28
N LEU A 49 -18.13 -29.61 17.34
CA LEU A 49 -17.95 -29.13 18.72
C LEU A 49 -17.07 -30.11 19.50
N ARG A 50 -16.00 -29.60 20.09
CA ARG A 50 -15.04 -30.38 20.90
C ARG A 50 -14.85 -29.78 22.27
N ILE A 51 -14.78 -30.62 23.30
CA ILE A 51 -14.45 -30.20 24.68
C ILE A 51 -13.21 -30.94 25.14
N PHE A 52 -12.23 -30.20 25.65
CA PHE A 52 -10.96 -30.73 26.12
C PHE A 52 -10.75 -30.45 27.61
N SER A 53 -10.17 -31.44 28.29
CA SER A 53 -9.53 -31.33 29.59
C SER A 53 -8.05 -31.66 29.43
N PRO A 54 -7.22 -30.69 29.04
CA PRO A 54 -5.79 -30.94 28.83
C PRO A 54 -5.10 -31.29 30.14
N HIS A 55 -4.22 -32.29 30.07
CA HIS A 55 -3.33 -32.72 31.14
C HIS A 55 -1.88 -32.66 30.63
N PRO A 56 -0.87 -32.53 31.52
CA PRO A 56 0.52 -32.46 31.09
C PRO A 56 0.92 -33.74 30.34
N ALA A 57 1.46 -33.58 29.12
CA ALA A 57 1.90 -34.71 28.31
C ALA A 57 3.03 -35.46 29.04
N LYS A 58 2.79 -36.72 29.43
CA LYS A 58 3.85 -37.63 29.85
C LYS A 58 4.65 -38.02 28.60
N PRO A 59 6.00 -38.01 28.64
CA PRO A 59 6.84 -38.23 27.45
C PRO A 59 6.73 -39.63 26.81
N GLU A 60 5.93 -40.55 27.35
CA GLU A 60 5.76 -41.93 26.87
C GLU A 60 4.36 -42.26 26.29
N GLU A 61 3.38 -41.35 26.34
CA GLU A 61 2.00 -41.60 25.86
C GLU A 61 1.68 -40.83 24.56
N GLN A 62 1.04 -41.51 23.59
CA GLN A 62 0.57 -40.88 22.36
C GLN A 62 -0.50 -39.82 22.67
N MET A 63 -0.31 -38.62 22.12
CA MET A 63 -0.86 -37.33 22.57
C MET A 63 -2.39 -37.10 22.51
N GLU A 64 -3.21 -38.01 21.98
CA GLU A 64 -4.49 -37.57 21.39
C GLU A 64 -5.78 -38.01 22.11
N ALA A 65 -5.85 -39.17 22.76
CA ALA A 65 -7.14 -39.72 23.18
C ALA A 65 -7.64 -39.24 24.56
N ASP A 66 -6.76 -39.00 25.53
CA ASP A 66 -7.16 -38.78 26.94
C ASP A 66 -7.53 -37.34 27.29
N ALA A 67 -7.12 -36.36 26.47
CA ALA A 67 -7.41 -34.95 26.72
C ALA A 67 -8.78 -34.53 26.18
N GLN A 68 -9.35 -35.26 25.22
CA GLN A 68 -10.63 -34.93 24.59
C GLN A 68 -11.78 -35.60 25.34
N LEU A 69 -12.68 -34.79 25.91
CA LEU A 69 -13.82 -35.28 26.68
C LEU A 69 -15.00 -35.68 25.80
N LEU A 70 -15.30 -34.86 24.79
CA LEU A 70 -16.35 -35.13 23.83
C LEU A 70 -16.08 -34.47 22.49
N GLU A 71 -16.62 -35.08 21.43
CA GLU A 71 -16.68 -34.54 20.08
C GLU A 71 -18.05 -34.85 19.47
N VAL A 72 -18.72 -33.83 18.97
CA VAL A 72 -20.06 -33.92 18.40
C VAL A 72 -20.12 -33.13 17.10
N GLN A 73 -20.57 -33.79 16.02
CA GLN A 73 -20.84 -33.17 14.73
C GLN A 73 -22.29 -32.66 14.68
N PHE A 74 -22.45 -31.36 14.49
CA PHE A 74 -23.73 -30.73 14.16
C PHE A 74 -23.89 -30.58 12.64
N PRO A 75 -25.13 -30.55 12.12
CA PRO A 75 -25.36 -30.35 10.69
C PRO A 75 -25.07 -28.92 10.23
N ASP A 76 -25.14 -27.94 11.14
CA ASP A 76 -24.98 -26.51 10.85
C ASP A 76 -23.65 -25.96 11.39
N PRO A 77 -23.05 -24.95 10.72
CA PRO A 77 -21.86 -24.24 11.21
C PRO A 77 -22.04 -23.67 12.62
N ILE A 78 -20.98 -23.69 13.43
CA ILE A 78 -20.95 -23.04 14.75
C ILE A 78 -20.25 -21.69 14.61
N ILE A 79 -20.99 -20.60 14.81
CA ILE A 79 -20.48 -19.22 14.71
C ILE A 79 -19.79 -18.81 16.01
N GLN A 80 -20.43 -19.11 17.15
CA GLN A 80 -19.96 -18.68 18.46
C GLN A 80 -20.39 -19.67 19.55
N VAL A 81 -19.51 -19.87 20.53
CA VAL A 81 -19.78 -20.69 21.72
C VAL A 81 -19.57 -19.86 22.99
N GLU A 82 -20.54 -19.90 23.90
CA GLU A 82 -20.46 -19.18 25.19
C GLU A 82 -20.95 -20.05 26.34
N MET A 83 -20.41 -19.78 27.53
CA MET A 83 -20.78 -20.46 28.77
C MET A 83 -21.44 -19.48 29.73
N GLY A 84 -22.58 -19.86 30.29
CA GLY A 84 -23.33 -18.97 31.18
C GLY A 84 -24.53 -19.64 31.84
N LYS A 85 -25.23 -18.90 32.71
CA LYS A 85 -26.42 -19.36 33.43
C LYS A 85 -27.67 -19.21 32.58
N PHE A 86 -27.78 -20.00 31.52
CA PHE A 86 -28.78 -19.83 30.45
C PHE A 86 -30.12 -20.55 30.68
N VAL A 87 -30.31 -21.27 31.79
CA VAL A 87 -31.52 -22.06 32.06
C VAL A 87 -32.27 -21.51 33.27
N SER A 88 -33.58 -21.40 33.14
CA SER A 88 -34.46 -20.94 34.22
C SER A 88 -34.29 -21.79 35.47
N CYS A 89 -34.27 -21.15 36.65
CA CYS A 89 -34.20 -21.83 37.95
C CYS A 89 -32.96 -22.72 38.19
N SER A 90 -31.90 -22.62 37.35
CA SER A 90 -30.62 -23.29 37.55
C SER A 90 -29.50 -22.27 37.68
N GLU A 91 -28.61 -22.49 38.65
CA GLU A 91 -27.38 -21.70 38.79
C GLU A 91 -26.17 -22.30 38.07
N LEU A 92 -26.33 -23.50 37.49
CA LEU A 92 -25.28 -24.18 36.74
C LEU A 92 -24.95 -23.47 35.42
N LEU A 93 -23.70 -23.59 35.00
CA LEU A 93 -23.22 -23.17 33.69
C LEU A 93 -23.73 -24.13 32.61
N HIS A 94 -24.22 -23.54 31.53
CA HIS A 94 -24.69 -24.23 30.34
C HIS A 94 -23.92 -23.70 29.13
N LEU A 95 -23.83 -24.54 28.10
CA LEU A 95 -23.16 -24.19 26.85
C LEU A 95 -24.18 -23.70 25.84
N ALA A 96 -24.08 -22.42 25.44
CA ALA A 96 -24.82 -21.86 24.32
C ALA A 96 -24.00 -22.00 23.03
N VAL A 97 -24.61 -22.59 22.01
CA VAL A 97 -24.03 -22.77 20.68
C VAL A 97 -24.86 -21.99 19.67
N LEU A 98 -24.25 -20.99 19.04
CA LEU A 98 -24.88 -20.17 18.03
C LEU A 98 -24.57 -20.71 16.64
N HIS A 99 -25.63 -20.98 15.88
CA HIS A 99 -25.59 -21.30 14.47
C HIS A 99 -26.19 -20.14 13.64
N PRO A 100 -26.02 -20.12 12.30
CA PRO A 100 -26.56 -19.04 11.47
C PRO A 100 -28.05 -18.78 11.66
N ARG A 101 -28.87 -19.82 11.88
CA ARG A 101 -30.34 -19.71 11.95
C ARG A 101 -30.93 -20.27 13.26
N LYS A 102 -30.10 -20.52 14.26
CA LYS A 102 -30.49 -21.29 15.44
C LYS A 102 -29.59 -20.99 16.63
N LEU A 103 -30.17 -20.88 17.82
CA LEU A 103 -29.44 -20.88 19.09
C LEU A 103 -29.83 -22.15 19.85
N SER A 104 -28.85 -22.99 20.20
CA SER A 104 -29.08 -24.22 20.95
C SER A 104 -28.34 -24.16 22.28
N VAL A 105 -29.03 -24.46 23.37
CA VAL A 105 -28.44 -24.48 24.72
C VAL A 105 -28.36 -25.91 25.23
N TYR A 106 -27.16 -26.32 25.63
CA TYR A 106 -26.84 -27.66 26.05
C TYR A 106 -26.38 -27.70 27.52
N ALA A 107 -26.75 -28.77 28.20
CA ALA A 107 -26.17 -29.18 29.46
C ALA A 107 -25.10 -30.24 29.19
N VAL A 108 -23.88 -30.01 29.68
CA VAL A 108 -22.79 -30.98 29.63
C VAL A 108 -22.74 -31.69 30.97
N SER A 109 -22.77 -33.03 30.95
CA SER A 109 -22.62 -33.83 32.17
C SER A 109 -21.65 -34.99 31.91
N GLY A 110 -20.66 -35.14 32.79
CA GLY A 110 -19.78 -36.31 32.83
C GLY A 110 -20.32 -37.35 33.82
N THR A 111 -20.37 -38.62 33.39
CA THR A 111 -20.62 -39.76 34.28
C THR A 111 -19.32 -40.50 34.47
N ALA A 112 -18.84 -40.57 35.72
CA ALA A 112 -17.58 -41.22 36.03
C ALA A 112 -17.67 -42.74 35.80
N GLY A 113 -16.71 -43.28 35.04
CA GLY A 113 -16.55 -44.71 34.83
C GLY A 113 -15.75 -45.37 35.96
N ASN A 114 -15.76 -46.70 36.00
CA ASN A 114 -14.96 -47.46 36.98
C ASN A 114 -13.45 -47.53 36.61
N VAL A 115 -13.04 -46.99 35.45
CA VAL A 115 -11.67 -47.00 34.90
C VAL A 115 -11.38 -45.60 34.35
N GLU A 116 -10.12 -45.16 34.30
CA GLU A 116 -9.73 -43.80 33.86
C GLU A 116 -10.21 -43.42 32.44
N HIS A 117 -10.36 -44.39 31.52
CA HIS A 117 -10.97 -44.18 30.19
C HIS A 117 -12.49 -44.49 30.13
N GLY A 118 -13.14 -44.64 31.28
CA GLY A 118 -14.55 -45.02 31.39
C GLY A 118 -15.50 -43.83 31.57
N ASP A 119 -14.98 -42.61 31.70
CA ASP A 119 -15.76 -41.41 31.89
C ASP A 119 -16.52 -41.06 30.60
N GLN A 120 -17.85 -41.07 30.68
CA GLN A 120 -18.70 -40.76 29.54
C GLN A 120 -19.28 -39.36 29.69
N TYR A 121 -18.93 -38.48 28.75
CA TYR A 121 -19.53 -37.16 28.66
C TYR A 121 -20.69 -37.19 27.66
N GLN A 122 -21.82 -36.65 28.09
CA GLN A 122 -23.00 -36.49 27.24
C GLN A 122 -23.34 -35.00 27.10
N LEU A 123 -23.72 -34.63 25.88
CA LEU A 123 -24.22 -33.32 25.53
C LEU A 123 -25.74 -33.40 25.39
N ARG A 124 -26.49 -32.83 26.34
CA ARG A 124 -27.95 -32.88 26.34
C ARG A 124 -28.53 -31.52 25.93
N LEU A 125 -29.31 -31.50 24.85
CA LEU A 125 -30.06 -30.31 24.45
C LEU A 125 -31.12 -29.98 25.52
N VAL A 126 -31.08 -28.75 26.04
CA VAL A 126 -32.07 -28.25 27.02
C VAL A 126 -33.20 -27.56 26.29
N TYR A 127 -32.88 -26.58 25.44
CA TYR A 127 -33.83 -25.88 24.58
C TYR A 127 -33.14 -25.32 23.34
N GLU A 128 -33.95 -24.91 22.38
CA GLU A 128 -33.51 -24.37 21.10
C GLU A 128 -34.43 -23.24 20.64
N HIS A 129 -33.82 -22.18 20.11
CA HIS A 129 -34.51 -21.07 19.47
C HIS A 129 -34.22 -21.05 17.98
N ASN A 130 -35.28 -21.03 17.18
CA ASN A 130 -35.18 -20.82 15.74
C ASN A 130 -35.12 -19.33 15.42
N LEU A 131 -34.10 -18.93 14.67
CA LEU A 131 -33.88 -17.52 14.32
C LEU A 131 -34.55 -17.18 12.99
N GLN A 132 -35.35 -16.12 13.01
CA GLN A 132 -35.99 -15.55 11.81
C GLN A 132 -34.98 -14.86 10.89
N ARG A 133 -33.84 -14.43 11.44
CA ARG A 133 -32.75 -13.73 10.75
C ARG A 133 -31.44 -14.49 10.94
N THR A 134 -30.51 -14.29 10.01
CA THR A 134 -29.20 -14.91 10.10
C THR A 134 -28.37 -14.19 11.16
N ALA A 135 -27.83 -14.90 12.14
CA ALA A 135 -27.00 -14.37 13.20
C ALA A 135 -25.57 -14.05 12.72
N CYS A 136 -24.96 -13.02 13.29
CA CYS A 136 -23.55 -12.67 13.11
C CYS A 136 -22.72 -13.00 14.35
N ASN A 137 -23.18 -12.61 15.53
CA ASN A 137 -22.55 -12.87 16.82
C ASN A 137 -23.60 -12.80 17.93
N MET A 138 -23.20 -13.12 19.16
CA MET A 138 -24.00 -12.93 20.36
C MET A 138 -23.15 -12.40 21.53
N THR A 139 -23.84 -11.89 22.53
CA THR A 139 -23.27 -11.56 23.84
C THR A 139 -24.28 -11.94 24.92
N TYR A 140 -23.81 -12.12 26.14
CA TYR A 140 -24.65 -12.52 27.26
C TYR A 140 -24.39 -11.69 28.51
N GLY A 141 -25.38 -11.71 29.40
CA GLY A 141 -25.24 -11.17 30.73
C GLY A 141 -26.55 -11.02 31.47
N PRO A 142 -26.50 -10.52 32.70
CA PRO A 142 -27.68 -10.19 33.49
C PRO A 142 -28.29 -8.86 32.99
N PHE A 143 -28.99 -8.87 31.86
CA PHE A 143 -29.63 -7.68 31.30
C PHE A 143 -30.72 -7.17 32.25
N GLY A 144 -30.80 -5.85 32.47
CA GLY A 144 -31.75 -5.27 33.43
C GLY A 144 -31.36 -5.47 34.89
N GLY A 145 -30.14 -5.96 35.18
CA GLY A 145 -29.65 -6.16 36.55
C GLY A 145 -30.20 -7.39 37.26
N VAL A 146 -30.69 -8.39 36.51
CA VAL A 146 -31.21 -9.65 37.09
C VAL A 146 -30.07 -10.45 37.74
N THR A 147 -30.25 -10.89 38.98
CA THR A 147 -29.24 -11.69 39.68
C THR A 147 -29.42 -13.18 39.42
N GLY A 148 -28.33 -13.89 39.14
CA GLY A 148 -28.34 -15.36 39.06
C GLY A 148 -28.71 -15.96 37.71
N HIS A 149 -29.12 -15.14 36.73
CA HIS A 149 -29.49 -15.58 35.39
C HIS A 149 -28.76 -14.77 34.32
N HIS A 150 -28.37 -15.43 33.24
CA HIS A 150 -27.81 -14.78 32.06
C HIS A 150 -28.80 -14.89 30.90
N PHE A 151 -29.04 -13.75 30.27
CA PHE A 151 -29.81 -13.64 29.04
C PHE A 151 -28.86 -13.48 27.85
N VAL A 152 -29.36 -13.77 26.66
CA VAL A 152 -28.58 -13.77 25.42
C VAL A 152 -29.12 -12.70 24.48
N CYS A 153 -28.22 -11.88 23.94
CA CYS A 153 -28.52 -10.93 22.88
C CYS A 153 -27.78 -11.39 21.62
N ILE A 154 -28.51 -11.61 20.54
CA ILE A 154 -27.98 -12.01 19.24
C ILE A 154 -28.05 -10.83 18.28
N GLN A 155 -26.94 -10.50 17.65
CA GLN A 155 -26.90 -9.56 16.54
C GLN A 155 -27.12 -10.31 15.23
N SER A 156 -28.08 -9.88 14.42
CA SER A 156 -28.28 -10.40 13.08
C SER A 156 -27.38 -9.69 12.04
N MET A 157 -27.17 -10.34 10.90
CA MET A 157 -26.39 -9.82 9.77
C MET A 157 -26.94 -8.51 9.19
N ASP A 158 -28.24 -8.24 9.38
CA ASP A 158 -28.94 -7.03 8.96
C ASP A 158 -29.13 -5.99 10.09
N GLY A 159 -28.51 -6.21 11.26
CA GLY A 159 -28.40 -5.20 12.31
C GLY A 159 -29.56 -5.17 13.32
N MET A 160 -30.32 -6.24 13.44
CA MET A 160 -31.30 -6.42 14.49
C MET A 160 -30.65 -7.07 15.72
N LEU A 161 -30.81 -6.46 16.88
CA LEU A 161 -30.51 -7.09 18.17
C LEU A 161 -31.74 -7.86 18.63
N MET A 162 -31.60 -9.17 18.85
CA MET A 162 -32.65 -10.07 19.31
C MET A 162 -32.34 -10.53 20.73
N PHE A 163 -33.26 -10.29 21.66
CA PHE A 163 -33.10 -10.56 23.08
C PHE A 163 -33.87 -11.82 23.48
N PHE A 164 -33.17 -12.73 24.15
CA PHE A 164 -33.70 -14.00 24.64
C PHE A 164 -33.53 -14.08 26.16
N GLU A 165 -34.66 -14.11 26.86
CA GLU A 165 -34.74 -14.40 28.28
C GLU A 165 -34.83 -15.92 28.45
N GLN A 166 -33.66 -16.58 28.38
CA GLN A 166 -33.48 -18.03 28.51
C GLN A 166 -34.34 -18.80 27.48
N GLU A 167 -35.35 -19.55 27.92
CA GLU A 167 -36.24 -20.34 27.06
C GLU A 167 -37.23 -19.48 26.25
N THR A 168 -37.28 -18.17 26.48
CA THR A 168 -38.27 -17.27 25.85
C THR A 168 -37.63 -16.17 25.03
N TYR A 169 -38.19 -15.91 23.84
CA TYR A 169 -37.85 -14.72 23.07
C TYR A 169 -38.56 -13.50 23.67
N ALA A 170 -37.81 -12.47 24.00
CA ALA A 170 -38.35 -11.26 24.63
C ALA A 170 -38.77 -10.23 23.57
N PHE A 171 -37.80 -9.66 22.84
CA PHE A 171 -38.05 -8.67 21.80
C PHE A 171 -36.84 -8.54 20.87
N GLY A 172 -36.97 -7.74 19.80
CA GLY A 172 -35.83 -7.35 18.98
C GLY A 172 -35.92 -5.91 18.50
N ARG A 173 -34.77 -5.30 18.21
CA ARG A 173 -34.65 -3.89 17.79
C ARG A 173 -33.61 -3.71 16.70
N PHE A 174 -33.92 -2.89 15.71
CA PHE A 174 -32.95 -2.50 14.69
C PHE A 174 -32.03 -1.39 15.17
N LEU A 175 -30.72 -1.58 14.93
CA LEU A 175 -29.73 -0.53 15.12
C LEU A 175 -29.89 0.56 14.05
N PRO A 176 -29.84 1.85 14.42
CA PRO A 176 -29.94 2.95 13.46
C PRO A 176 -28.66 3.05 12.60
N GLY A 177 -28.81 3.38 11.32
CA GLY A 177 -27.66 3.65 10.44
C GLY A 177 -26.77 2.43 10.15
N PHE A 178 -27.36 1.23 10.17
CA PHE A 178 -26.66 -0.03 9.98
C PHE A 178 -26.30 -0.30 8.52
N LEU A 179 -25.11 -0.84 8.28
CA LEU A 179 -24.65 -1.32 6.96
C LEU A 179 -23.98 -2.70 7.09
N LEU A 180 -23.06 -2.83 8.05
CA LEU A 180 -22.35 -4.07 8.37
C LEU A 180 -22.37 -4.31 9.89
N PRO A 181 -22.42 -5.58 10.33
CA PRO A 181 -22.33 -5.93 11.75
C PRO A 181 -20.90 -5.68 12.25
N GLY A 182 -20.80 -5.04 13.41
CA GLY A 182 -19.55 -4.89 14.15
C GLY A 182 -19.55 -5.71 15.44
N PRO A 183 -18.47 -5.66 16.24
CA PRO A 183 -18.41 -6.38 17.49
C PRO A 183 -19.47 -5.85 18.48
N LEU A 184 -19.97 -6.73 19.34
CA LEU A 184 -21.03 -6.45 20.31
C LEU A 184 -20.63 -6.96 21.70
N SER A 185 -20.75 -6.11 22.72
CA SER A 185 -20.47 -6.49 24.11
C SER A 185 -21.44 -5.83 25.09
N TYR A 186 -21.70 -6.50 26.21
CA TYR A 186 -22.58 -6.00 27.26
C TYR A 186 -21.80 -5.51 28.49
N CYS A 187 -22.07 -4.28 28.92
CA CYS A 187 -21.51 -3.68 30.12
C CYS A 187 -22.49 -3.83 31.29
N ILE A 188 -22.21 -4.79 32.18
CA ILE A 188 -23.05 -5.08 33.37
C ILE A 188 -23.24 -3.85 34.26
N ARG A 189 -22.20 -3.02 34.43
CA ARG A 189 -22.23 -1.89 35.37
C ARG A 189 -23.20 -0.78 34.94
N THR A 190 -23.31 -0.54 33.64
CA THR A 190 -24.16 0.52 33.07
C THR A 190 -25.44 -0.03 32.44
N ASP A 191 -25.65 -1.35 32.50
CA ASP A 191 -26.74 -2.06 31.84
C ASP A 191 -26.90 -1.61 30.38
N SER A 192 -25.78 -1.64 29.65
CA SER A 192 -25.69 -1.07 28.29
C SER A 192 -24.97 -1.99 27.32
N PHE A 193 -25.44 -1.99 26.08
CA PHE A 193 -24.85 -2.67 24.94
C PHE A 193 -23.94 -1.72 24.20
N ILE A 194 -22.73 -2.18 23.92
CA ILE A 194 -21.71 -1.41 23.22
C ILE A 194 -21.42 -2.12 21.92
N THR A 195 -21.54 -1.38 20.82
CA THR A 195 -21.21 -1.87 19.49
C THR A 195 -20.42 -0.83 18.71
N VAL A 196 -19.75 -1.25 17.65
CA VAL A 196 -19.04 -0.35 16.75
C VAL A 196 -19.69 -0.42 15.37
N SER A 197 -20.25 0.70 14.94
CA SER A 197 -20.91 0.83 13.65
C SER A 197 -19.90 0.95 12.51
N SER A 198 -20.31 0.53 11.30
CA SER A 198 -19.59 0.76 10.04
C SER A 198 -19.23 2.23 9.76
N THR A 199 -19.89 3.17 10.44
CA THR A 199 -19.52 4.59 10.43
C THR A 199 -18.28 4.92 11.29
N ARG A 200 -17.60 3.90 11.84
CA ARG A 200 -16.40 3.97 12.68
C ARG A 200 -16.65 4.70 14.00
N GLN A 201 -17.83 4.46 14.57
CA GLN A 201 -18.28 5.05 15.83
C GLN A 201 -18.62 3.94 16.82
N VAL A 202 -18.13 4.08 18.05
CA VAL A 202 -18.62 3.30 19.18
C VAL A 202 -19.95 3.89 19.59
N GLU A 203 -20.96 3.05 19.68
CA GLU A 203 -22.32 3.41 20.06
C GLU A 203 -22.71 2.62 21.30
N CYS A 204 -23.28 3.33 22.28
CA CYS A 204 -23.75 2.74 23.53
C CYS A 204 -25.27 2.85 23.62
N TYR A 205 -25.93 1.73 23.87
CA TYR A 205 -27.39 1.63 23.98
C TYR A 205 -27.77 1.01 25.31
N ARG A 206 -28.48 1.74 26.17
CA ARG A 206 -29.01 1.19 27.42
C ARG A 206 -30.08 0.13 27.16
N TYR A 207 -30.10 -0.93 27.96
CA TYR A 207 -31.08 -2.00 27.85
C TYR A 207 -32.52 -1.49 27.97
N GLU A 208 -32.79 -0.61 28.94
CA GLU A 208 -34.12 0.00 29.13
C GLU A 208 -34.60 0.74 27.85
N THR A 209 -33.71 1.51 27.23
CA THR A 209 -34.03 2.25 25.99
C THR A 209 -34.34 1.29 24.84
N LEU A 210 -33.60 0.19 24.73
CA LEU A 210 -33.83 -0.85 23.72
C LEU A 210 -35.17 -1.55 23.96
N ALA A 211 -35.50 -1.91 25.20
CA ALA A 211 -36.75 -2.56 25.55
C ALA A 211 -37.98 -1.70 25.20
N VAL A 212 -37.92 -0.40 25.48
CA VAL A 212 -39.06 0.54 25.31
C VAL A 212 -39.19 1.10 23.88
N ALA A 213 -38.11 1.11 23.09
CA ALA A 213 -38.14 1.64 21.72
C ALA A 213 -39.14 0.89 20.83
N THR A 214 -39.74 1.59 19.86
CA THR A 214 -40.63 0.99 18.85
C THR A 214 -39.96 1.01 17.49
N ASP A 215 -40.08 -0.08 16.72
CA ASP A 215 -39.56 -0.14 15.35
C ASP A 215 -40.26 0.87 14.43
N ALA A 216 -39.50 1.49 13.52
CA ALA A 216 -40.04 2.47 12.58
C ALA A 216 -40.88 1.82 11.45
N ASP A 217 -40.65 0.54 11.17
CA ASP A 217 -41.16 -0.14 9.96
C ASP A 217 -42.48 -0.91 10.15
N THR A 218 -43.03 -1.03 11.36
CA THR A 218 -44.36 -1.64 11.58
C THR A 218 -45.54 -0.73 11.19
N ARG A 219 -45.30 0.40 10.52
CA ARG A 219 -46.34 1.36 10.11
C ARG A 219 -47.01 1.09 8.76
N GLN A 220 -46.90 -0.11 8.19
CA GLN A 220 -47.56 -0.40 6.90
C GLN A 220 -48.87 -1.18 6.95
N ASP A 221 -49.32 -1.74 8.09
CA ASP A 221 -50.62 -2.43 8.13
C ASP A 221 -51.32 -2.29 9.48
N SER A 222 -52.05 -1.18 9.70
CA SER A 222 -53.31 -1.14 10.49
C SER A 222 -53.78 0.30 10.72
N ASP A 223 -54.74 0.73 9.90
CA ASP A 223 -55.65 1.82 10.25
C ASP A 223 -56.51 1.38 11.46
N GLN A 224 -56.08 1.73 12.68
CA GLN A 224 -56.96 2.14 13.80
C GLN A 224 -56.16 2.45 15.08
N GLN A 225 -56.24 3.72 15.49
CA GLN A 225 -56.17 4.24 16.86
C GLN A 225 -55.34 3.48 17.93
N SER A 226 -54.11 3.94 18.20
CA SER A 226 -53.63 4.10 19.58
C SER A 226 -52.55 5.18 19.69
N LYS A 227 -52.70 6.05 20.70
CA LYS A 227 -51.79 7.14 21.05
C LYS A 227 -50.64 6.63 21.93
N SER A 228 -49.62 6.02 21.33
CA SER A 228 -48.28 5.98 21.93
C SER A 228 -47.24 6.26 20.84
N SER A 229 -46.85 7.53 20.75
CA SER A 229 -45.74 7.95 19.90
C SER A 229 -44.44 7.39 20.48
N GLY A 230 -44.07 6.16 20.12
CA GLY A 230 -42.80 5.58 20.52
C GLY A 230 -41.63 6.43 20.01
N LYS A 231 -40.62 6.63 20.88
CA LYS A 231 -39.41 7.38 20.55
C LYS A 231 -38.52 6.51 19.65
N ARG A 232 -37.95 7.11 18.60
CA ARG A 232 -36.94 6.48 17.75
C ARG A 232 -35.72 6.11 18.60
N LEU A 233 -35.17 4.91 18.40
CA LEU A 233 -33.97 4.46 19.11
C LEU A 233 -32.80 5.43 18.83
N THR A 234 -32.17 5.90 19.90
CA THR A 234 -30.99 6.77 19.87
C THR A 234 -29.94 6.23 20.83
N ALA A 235 -28.67 6.28 20.44
CA ALA A 235 -27.57 5.94 21.34
C ALA A 235 -27.52 6.90 22.53
N ASP A 236 -27.16 6.38 23.71
CA ASP A 236 -26.94 7.18 24.94
C ASP A 236 -25.71 8.08 24.77
N TRP A 237 -24.66 7.53 24.17
CA TRP A 237 -23.49 8.28 23.71
C TRP A 237 -22.85 7.60 22.51
N THR A 238 -22.14 8.40 21.72
CA THR A 238 -21.36 7.96 20.56
C THR A 238 -19.95 8.53 20.60
N LEU A 239 -18.95 7.74 20.21
CA LEU A 239 -17.56 8.18 20.08
C LEU A 239 -16.99 7.76 18.72
N VAL A 240 -16.51 8.73 17.93
CA VAL A 240 -15.84 8.45 16.66
C VAL A 240 -14.41 7.95 16.90
N LEU A 241 -14.09 6.74 16.42
CA LEU A 241 -12.74 6.17 16.49
C LEU A 241 -11.88 6.56 15.28
N GLY A 242 -12.51 6.71 14.11
CA GLY A 242 -11.82 6.97 12.84
C GLY A 242 -11.35 5.71 12.09
N GLU A 243 -11.46 4.55 12.71
CA GLU A 243 -11.18 3.22 12.15
C GLU A 243 -12.26 2.21 12.59
N GLU A 244 -12.29 1.04 11.94
CA GLU A 244 -13.16 -0.06 12.36
C GLU A 244 -12.56 -0.83 13.56
N ALA A 245 -13.42 -1.51 14.31
CA ALA A 245 -13.04 -2.31 15.46
C ALA A 245 -13.13 -3.80 15.12
N LEU A 246 -12.08 -4.54 15.46
CA LEU A 246 -12.04 -6.00 15.37
C LEU A 246 -12.89 -6.62 16.48
N ASP A 247 -12.69 -6.14 17.71
CA ASP A 247 -13.35 -6.70 18.88
C ASP A 247 -13.57 -5.63 19.99
N VAL A 248 -14.60 -5.82 20.80
CA VAL A 248 -14.93 -5.01 21.98
C VAL A 248 -15.09 -5.91 23.20
N CYS A 249 -14.36 -5.60 24.26
CA CYS A 249 -14.39 -6.39 25.49
C CYS A 249 -14.57 -5.50 26.72
N VAL A 250 -15.51 -5.87 27.58
CA VAL A 250 -15.76 -5.23 28.88
C VAL A 250 -15.40 -6.23 29.99
N PRO A 251 -14.21 -6.12 30.62
CA PRO A 251 -13.79 -7.05 31.65
C PRO A 251 -14.64 -6.94 32.92
N HIS A 252 -14.95 -8.08 33.53
CA HIS A 252 -15.75 -8.18 34.76
C HIS A 252 -14.91 -8.10 36.06
N THR A 253 -13.64 -7.75 35.97
CA THR A 253 -12.63 -7.98 37.03
C THR A 253 -12.58 -6.93 38.14
N SER A 254 -13.20 -5.75 37.98
CA SER A 254 -13.20 -4.71 39.03
C SER A 254 -14.53 -3.99 39.17
N SER A 255 -15.09 -3.98 40.38
CA SER A 255 -16.31 -3.24 40.72
C SER A 255 -16.08 -1.72 40.84
N ALA A 256 -14.82 -1.27 40.99
CA ALA A 256 -14.51 0.13 41.30
C ALA A 256 -14.48 1.03 40.04
N MET A 257 -13.96 0.52 38.92
CA MET A 257 -13.90 1.23 37.65
C MET A 257 -14.13 0.26 36.49
N SER A 258 -15.14 0.51 35.66
CA SER A 258 -15.29 -0.19 34.38
C SER A 258 -14.49 0.52 33.30
N SER A 259 -13.88 -0.29 32.45
CA SER A 259 -13.03 0.11 31.35
C SER A 259 -13.52 -0.65 30.13
N ILE A 260 -14.02 0.05 29.13
CA ILE A 260 -14.48 -0.57 27.90
C ILE A 260 -13.27 -0.59 26.96
N PHE A 261 -12.81 -1.78 26.58
CA PHE A 261 -11.70 -1.90 25.65
C PHE A 261 -12.21 -2.15 24.24
N VAL A 262 -11.70 -1.36 23.29
CA VAL A 262 -12.02 -1.51 21.87
C VAL A 262 -10.70 -1.68 21.12
N LEU A 263 -10.56 -2.80 20.42
CA LEU A 263 -9.41 -3.07 19.56
C LEU A 263 -9.77 -2.66 18.13
N GLY A 264 -9.14 -1.58 17.65
CA GLY A 264 -9.18 -1.19 16.24
C GLY A 264 -8.14 -1.93 15.41
N GLU A 265 -8.16 -1.69 14.09
CA GLU A 265 -7.13 -2.22 13.18
C GLU A 265 -5.72 -1.69 13.50
N ARG A 266 -5.59 -0.48 14.04
CA ARG A 266 -4.30 0.18 14.28
C ARG A 266 -4.17 0.80 15.66
N ASN A 267 -5.24 0.96 16.42
CA ASN A 267 -5.20 1.51 17.77
C ASN A 267 -5.97 0.65 18.76
N LEU A 268 -5.49 0.66 20.01
CA LEU A 268 -6.20 0.13 21.16
C LEU A 268 -6.80 1.30 21.95
N PHE A 269 -8.11 1.27 22.19
CA PHE A 269 -8.82 2.27 22.98
C PHE A 269 -9.28 1.69 24.31
N CYS A 270 -9.13 2.46 25.38
CA CYS A 270 -9.75 2.20 26.67
C CYS A 270 -10.68 3.36 26.99
N LEU A 271 -11.99 3.10 27.05
CA LEU A 271 -13.03 4.08 27.29
C LEU A 271 -13.57 3.95 28.71
N LYS A 272 -14.05 5.07 29.24
CA LYS A 272 -14.87 5.12 30.45
C LYS A 272 -16.34 4.92 30.08
N ASP A 273 -17.17 4.61 31.07
CA ASP A 273 -18.63 4.42 30.92
C ASP A 273 -19.37 5.58 30.24
N ASN A 274 -18.84 6.80 30.36
CA ASN A 274 -19.42 8.00 29.77
C ASN A 274 -18.97 8.24 28.33
N GLY A 275 -18.29 7.27 27.69
CA GLY A 275 -17.77 7.38 26.32
C GLY A 275 -16.49 8.19 26.19
N GLN A 276 -15.91 8.70 27.29
CA GLN A 276 -14.62 9.40 27.23
C GLN A 276 -13.45 8.43 27.15
N ILE A 277 -12.46 8.76 26.31
CA ILE A 277 -11.21 8.00 26.21
C ILE A 277 -10.43 8.15 27.51
N ARG A 278 -10.16 7.04 28.21
CA ARG A 278 -9.24 6.98 29.36
C ARG A 278 -7.80 7.03 28.87
N PHE A 279 -7.47 6.18 27.90
CA PHE A 279 -6.22 6.21 27.16
C PHE A 279 -6.40 5.58 25.79
N MET A 280 -5.47 5.90 24.89
CA MET A 280 -5.37 5.25 23.58
C MET A 280 -3.91 4.90 23.30
N LYS A 281 -3.68 3.77 22.63
CA LYS A 281 -2.35 3.33 22.22
C LYS A 281 -2.36 3.03 20.72
N LYS A 282 -1.57 3.80 19.97
CA LYS A 282 -1.27 3.48 18.58
C LYS A 282 -0.35 2.26 18.49
N LEU A 283 -0.79 1.26 17.74
CA LEU A 283 -0.06 0.04 17.45
C LEU A 283 0.78 0.24 16.18
N GLU A 284 2.01 -0.25 16.20
CA GLU A 284 2.92 -0.23 15.03
C GLU A 284 2.85 -1.54 14.24
N PHE A 285 1.90 -2.40 14.60
CA PHE A 285 1.63 -3.71 14.01
C PHE A 285 0.12 -3.90 13.91
N ASN A 286 -0.30 -4.85 13.07
CA ASN A 286 -1.70 -5.24 12.93
C ASN A 286 -2.04 -6.28 14.01
N PRO A 287 -2.95 -5.98 14.95
CA PRO A 287 -3.37 -6.94 15.96
C PRO A 287 -4.32 -7.99 15.33
N SER A 288 -4.32 -9.21 15.86
CA SER A 288 -5.24 -10.27 15.43
C SER A 288 -6.39 -10.45 16.43
N CYS A 289 -6.07 -10.64 17.70
CA CYS A 289 -7.05 -10.78 18.79
C CYS A 289 -6.49 -10.21 20.09
N PHE A 290 -7.37 -9.90 21.05
CA PHE A 290 -6.94 -9.44 22.37
C PHE A 290 -7.88 -9.93 23.49
N LEU A 291 -7.38 -9.90 24.72
CA LEU A 291 -8.15 -10.22 25.92
C LEU A 291 -7.66 -9.39 27.11
N PRO A 292 -8.49 -8.48 27.65
CA PRO A 292 -8.22 -7.87 28.94
C PRO A 292 -8.47 -8.90 30.07
N TYR A 293 -7.52 -9.03 30.99
CA TYR A 293 -7.59 -9.93 32.13
C TYR A 293 -7.19 -9.21 33.43
N GLY A 294 -7.46 -9.85 34.56
CA GLY A 294 -7.23 -9.27 35.89
C GLY A 294 -5.76 -8.85 36.09
N SER A 295 -5.55 -7.61 36.52
CA SER A 295 -4.21 -7.14 36.89
C SER A 295 -3.92 -7.44 38.36
N VAL A 296 -2.62 -7.55 38.69
CA VAL A 296 -2.14 -7.75 40.06
C VAL A 296 -2.07 -6.42 40.83
N SER A 297 -2.01 -5.29 40.13
CA SER A 297 -2.01 -3.95 40.75
C SER A 297 -3.37 -3.30 40.68
N GLU A 298 -3.78 -2.67 41.79
CA GLU A 298 -5.04 -1.96 41.91
C GLU A 298 -5.16 -0.85 40.85
N GLY A 299 -6.27 -0.85 40.11
CA GLY A 299 -6.63 0.20 39.16
C GLY A 299 -6.07 0.06 37.74
N SER A 300 -5.14 -0.86 37.48
CA SER A 300 -4.67 -1.18 36.12
C SER A 300 -5.36 -2.42 35.57
N THR A 301 -5.40 -2.57 34.24
CA THR A 301 -5.85 -3.81 33.59
C THR A 301 -4.73 -4.37 32.73
N ASN A 302 -4.52 -5.69 32.80
CA ASN A 302 -3.56 -6.34 31.91
C ASN A 302 -4.28 -6.77 30.63
N ILE A 303 -3.57 -6.72 29.51
CA ILE A 303 -4.14 -7.01 28.19
C ILE A 303 -3.19 -7.97 27.50
N LEU A 304 -3.69 -9.14 27.15
CA LEU A 304 -3.04 -10.02 26.18
C LEU A 304 -3.45 -9.55 24.79
N MET A 305 -2.47 -9.32 23.92
CA MET A 305 -2.73 -8.93 22.54
C MET A 305 -1.84 -9.73 21.62
N CYS A 306 -2.42 -10.26 20.57
CA CYS A 306 -1.71 -11.03 19.56
C CYS A 306 -1.63 -10.23 18.27
N ASN A 307 -0.65 -10.54 17.42
CA ASN A 307 -0.49 -9.89 16.12
C ASN A 307 -0.31 -10.92 15.00
N HIS A 308 -0.43 -10.45 13.76
CA HIS A 308 -0.21 -11.27 12.55
C HIS A 308 1.25 -11.67 12.30
N ASN A 309 2.18 -11.28 13.19
CA ASN A 309 3.60 -11.66 13.11
C ASN A 309 3.96 -12.78 14.10
N ASN A 310 2.96 -13.55 14.57
CA ASN A 310 3.09 -14.63 15.55
C ASN A 310 3.70 -14.16 16.88
N MET A 311 3.29 -13.00 17.39
CA MET A 311 3.76 -12.49 18.68
C MET A 311 2.58 -12.25 19.62
N LEU A 312 2.76 -12.68 20.86
CA LEU A 312 1.91 -12.40 22.01
C LEU A 312 2.55 -11.28 22.83
N LEU A 313 1.82 -10.19 23.02
CA LEU A 313 2.24 -9.02 23.78
C LEU A 313 1.38 -8.90 25.05
N VAL A 314 2.04 -8.76 26.19
CA VAL A 314 1.38 -8.51 27.48
C VAL A 314 1.54 -7.04 27.81
N TYR A 315 0.44 -6.30 27.75
CA TYR A 315 0.37 -4.91 28.17
C TYR A 315 -0.20 -4.78 29.58
N GLN A 316 0.32 -3.81 30.32
CA GLN A 316 -0.34 -3.26 31.49
C GLN A 316 -0.74 -1.83 31.12
N ASP A 317 -2.04 -1.61 30.92
CA ASP A 317 -2.62 -0.42 30.29
C ASP A 317 -1.95 -0.10 28.94
N VAL A 318 -1.01 0.85 28.92
CA VAL A 318 -0.26 1.28 27.72
C VAL A 318 1.17 0.74 27.70
N THR A 319 1.65 0.23 28.84
CA THR A 319 3.05 -0.21 29.01
C THR A 319 3.23 -1.66 28.60
N LEU A 320 4.15 -1.92 27.69
CA LEU A 320 4.50 -3.29 27.29
C LEU A 320 5.33 -3.93 28.40
N LYS A 321 4.86 -5.06 28.94
CA LYS A 321 5.51 -5.80 30.03
C LYS A 321 6.23 -7.05 29.55
N TRP A 322 5.66 -7.75 28.58
CA TRP A 322 6.21 -8.99 28.08
C TRP A 322 5.90 -9.17 26.61
N VAL A 323 6.78 -9.88 25.91
CA VAL A 323 6.59 -10.31 24.52
C VAL A 323 7.03 -11.75 24.40
N ALA A 324 6.22 -12.57 23.76
CA ALA A 324 6.52 -13.97 23.50
C ALA A 324 6.21 -14.32 22.04
N GLN A 325 7.12 -15.01 21.37
CA GLN A 325 6.87 -15.58 20.06
C GLN A 325 5.94 -16.79 20.17
N LEU A 326 4.89 -16.80 19.36
CA LEU A 326 3.94 -17.89 19.17
C LEU A 326 4.34 -18.76 17.96
N SER A 327 3.80 -19.97 17.90
CA SER A 327 3.97 -20.91 16.79
C SER A 327 3.18 -20.48 15.55
N CYS A 328 1.96 -19.97 15.74
CA CYS A 328 1.00 -19.56 14.71
C CYS A 328 0.33 -18.20 15.06
N VAL A 329 -0.43 -17.64 14.11
CA VAL A 329 -1.25 -16.44 14.36
C VAL A 329 -2.55 -16.87 15.03
N PRO A 330 -2.85 -16.42 16.26
CA PRO A 330 -4.10 -16.75 16.91
C PRO A 330 -5.22 -15.81 16.45
N VAL A 331 -6.41 -16.37 16.29
CA VAL A 331 -7.68 -15.67 16.05
C VAL A 331 -8.47 -15.50 17.35
N ALA A 332 -8.27 -16.39 18.33
CA ALA A 332 -8.82 -16.25 19.68
C ALA A 332 -7.76 -16.50 20.75
N VAL A 333 -7.84 -15.75 21.85
CA VAL A 333 -7.00 -15.93 23.03
C VAL A 333 -7.84 -15.91 24.31
N ARG A 334 -7.60 -16.89 25.20
CA ARG A 334 -8.23 -17.02 26.51
C ARG A 334 -7.18 -17.33 27.58
N VAL A 335 -7.53 -17.11 28.84
CA VAL A 335 -6.71 -17.49 29.99
C VAL A 335 -7.47 -18.56 30.76
N ALA A 336 -6.81 -19.69 31.03
CA ALA A 336 -7.40 -20.86 31.67
C ALA A 336 -6.64 -21.26 32.94
N ASN A 337 -7.33 -21.92 33.85
CA ASN A 337 -6.77 -22.52 35.06
C ASN A 337 -7.00 -24.03 35.06
N PHE A 338 -5.93 -24.81 35.12
CA PHE A 338 -5.96 -26.27 35.20
C PHE A 338 -5.41 -26.76 36.55
N GLN A 339 -5.50 -28.07 36.81
CA GLN A 339 -5.25 -28.71 38.12
C GLN A 339 -3.99 -28.22 38.87
N GLU A 340 -2.92 -27.93 38.14
CA GLU A 340 -1.63 -27.55 38.70
C GLU A 340 -1.11 -26.17 38.25
N LEU A 341 -1.79 -25.54 37.29
CA LEU A 341 -1.30 -24.31 36.63
C LEU A 341 -2.42 -23.31 36.42
N LYS A 342 -2.24 -22.12 37.01
CA LYS A 342 -3.13 -20.97 36.82
C LYS A 342 -2.55 -20.02 35.80
N GLY A 343 -3.42 -19.39 35.01
CA GLY A 343 -3.02 -18.35 34.06
C GLY A 343 -2.34 -18.86 32.80
N LEU A 344 -2.67 -20.09 32.36
CA LEU A 344 -2.21 -20.60 31.07
C LEU A 344 -2.90 -19.84 29.93
N VAL A 345 -2.14 -19.49 28.90
CA VAL A 345 -2.65 -18.80 27.72
C VAL A 345 -3.09 -19.84 26.70
N VAL A 346 -4.39 -19.87 26.41
CA VAL A 346 -4.99 -20.73 25.39
C VAL A 346 -5.15 -19.91 24.12
N THR A 347 -4.54 -20.39 23.03
CA THR A 347 -4.60 -19.75 21.71
C THR A 347 -5.20 -20.71 20.68
N LEU A 348 -6.07 -20.20 19.83
CA LEU A 348 -6.65 -20.91 18.69
C LEU A 348 -6.32 -20.17 17.39
N SER A 349 -5.77 -20.87 16.40
CA SER A 349 -5.54 -20.38 15.04
C SER A 349 -6.75 -20.61 14.13
N SER A 350 -6.83 -19.89 13.01
CA SER A 350 -7.83 -20.11 11.95
C SER A 350 -7.75 -21.53 11.38
N ASP A 351 -6.56 -22.13 11.39
CA ASP A 351 -6.26 -23.43 10.78
C ASP A 351 -6.43 -24.60 11.76
N GLY A 352 -6.98 -24.35 12.96
CA GLY A 352 -7.22 -25.40 13.96
C GLY A 352 -6.05 -25.72 14.89
N HIS A 353 -4.96 -24.95 14.87
CA HIS A 353 -3.92 -25.08 15.89
C HIS A 353 -4.43 -24.57 17.25
N LEU A 354 -4.67 -25.49 18.19
CA LEU A 354 -5.08 -25.20 19.57
C LEU A 354 -3.89 -25.46 20.50
N GLN A 355 -3.49 -24.44 21.25
CA GLN A 355 -2.31 -24.50 22.10
C GLN A 355 -2.55 -23.86 23.48
N CYS A 356 -2.16 -24.58 24.52
CA CYS A 356 -2.01 -24.07 25.88
C CYS A 356 -0.54 -23.77 26.13
N SER A 357 -0.22 -22.52 26.46
CA SER A 357 1.16 -22.09 26.61
C SER A 357 1.41 -21.24 27.85
N TYR A 358 2.65 -21.31 28.34
CA TYR A 358 3.17 -20.45 29.40
C TYR A 358 4.36 -19.62 28.88
N MET A 359 4.70 -18.55 29.59
CA MET A 359 5.76 -17.63 29.18
C MET A 359 7.14 -18.19 29.54
N GLY A 360 8.04 -18.34 28.56
CA GLY A 360 9.41 -18.78 28.81
C GLY A 360 10.28 -17.70 29.47
N THR A 361 10.68 -17.93 30.72
CA THR A 361 11.46 -16.97 31.53
C THR A 361 12.96 -17.22 31.57
N ASP A 362 13.44 -18.35 31.05
CA ASP A 362 14.86 -18.72 31.18
C ASP A 362 15.75 -18.06 30.13
N PRO A 363 16.67 -17.15 30.51
CA PRO A 363 17.66 -16.58 29.62
C PRO A 363 18.68 -17.66 29.25
N SER A 364 18.70 -18.07 27.98
CA SER A 364 19.76 -18.95 27.50
C SER A 364 21.04 -18.14 27.30
N PHE A 365 22.12 -18.51 27.98
CA PHE A 365 23.45 -18.06 27.59
C PHE A 365 23.78 -18.65 26.21
N PHE A 366 24.16 -17.79 25.27
CA PHE A 366 24.59 -18.23 23.93
C PHE A 366 25.93 -18.96 24.08
N THR A 367 25.88 -20.27 24.31
CA THR A 367 27.04 -21.16 24.22
C THR A 367 26.86 -21.91 22.92
N ALA A 368 27.80 -21.75 21.99
CA ALA A 368 27.81 -22.54 20.78
C ALA A 368 27.70 -24.02 21.19
N PRO A 369 26.74 -24.80 20.63
CA PRO A 369 26.67 -26.22 20.92
C PRO A 369 28.04 -26.82 20.66
N LYS A 370 28.57 -27.59 21.61
CA LYS A 370 29.78 -28.38 21.35
C LYS A 370 29.40 -29.40 20.28
N VAL A 371 29.63 -29.04 19.03
CA VAL A 371 29.49 -29.94 17.90
C VAL A 371 30.64 -30.93 18.07
N ASP A 372 30.34 -32.17 18.42
CA ASP A 372 31.29 -33.27 18.20
C ASP A 372 31.69 -33.21 16.72
N ALA A 373 32.98 -33.03 16.48
CA ALA A 373 33.54 -32.56 15.22
C ALA A 373 32.95 -33.30 14.01
N ARG A 374 32.04 -32.64 13.28
CA ARG A 374 32.01 -32.83 11.83
C ARG A 374 33.22 -32.06 11.32
N GLU A 375 34.31 -32.79 11.08
CA GLU A 375 35.50 -32.25 10.42
C GLU A 375 35.03 -31.56 9.12
N VAL A 376 35.15 -30.24 9.09
CA VAL A 376 34.91 -29.48 7.87
C VAL A 376 35.96 -29.93 6.87
N ASN A 377 35.54 -30.44 5.72
CA ASN A 377 36.44 -30.89 4.67
C ASN A 377 37.17 -29.68 4.06
N TYR A 378 38.33 -29.32 4.63
CA TYR A 378 39.09 -28.14 4.24
C TYR A 378 39.53 -28.17 2.78
N ASP A 379 39.66 -29.36 2.18
CA ASP A 379 40.03 -29.51 0.78
C ASP A 379 38.89 -29.11 -0.18
N GLU A 380 37.63 -29.43 0.16
CA GLU A 380 36.45 -28.97 -0.59
C GLU A 380 36.29 -27.45 -0.46
N VAL A 381 36.50 -26.90 0.74
CA VAL A 381 36.39 -25.45 0.98
C VAL A 381 37.49 -24.68 0.24
N ASP A 382 38.73 -25.17 0.22
CA ASP A 382 39.85 -24.49 -0.48
C ASP A 382 39.71 -24.57 -2.00
N THR A 383 39.21 -25.69 -2.53
CA THR A 383 38.93 -25.82 -3.97
C THR A 383 37.80 -24.89 -4.41
N GLU A 384 36.70 -24.80 -3.64
CA GLU A 384 35.60 -23.86 -3.91
C GLU A 384 36.06 -22.40 -3.79
N MET A 385 36.83 -22.05 -2.75
CA MET A 385 37.40 -20.71 -2.55
C MET A 385 38.28 -20.30 -3.73
N LYS A 386 39.15 -21.18 -4.23
CA LYS A 386 39.99 -20.92 -5.41
C LYS A 386 39.15 -20.73 -6.68
N MET A 387 38.08 -21.51 -6.87
CA MET A 387 37.15 -21.31 -7.98
C MET A 387 36.44 -19.96 -7.89
N LEU A 388 35.91 -19.60 -6.72
CA LEU A 388 35.23 -18.32 -6.50
C LEU A 388 36.18 -17.13 -6.69
N GLN A 389 37.42 -17.21 -6.19
CA GLN A 389 38.45 -16.19 -6.43
C GLN A 389 38.78 -16.03 -7.91
N LYS A 390 38.77 -17.12 -8.68
CA LYS A 390 38.96 -17.09 -10.14
C LYS A 390 37.78 -16.42 -10.84
N VAL A 391 36.54 -16.66 -10.40
CA VAL A 391 35.34 -15.95 -10.91
C VAL A 391 35.38 -14.46 -10.56
N ILE A 392 35.81 -14.10 -9.35
CA ILE A 392 35.98 -12.71 -8.91
C ILE A 392 37.02 -11.99 -9.79
N ARG A 393 38.13 -12.65 -10.13
CA ARG A 393 39.16 -12.11 -11.03
C ARG A 393 38.74 -12.11 -12.51
N GLY A 394 37.84 -12.99 -12.92
CA GLY A 394 37.39 -13.17 -14.30
C GLY A 394 36.19 -12.30 -14.73
N LYS A 395 35.57 -11.55 -13.81
CA LYS A 395 34.38 -10.71 -14.05
C LYS A 395 34.64 -9.44 -14.86
N THR A 396 35.63 -9.42 -15.75
CA THR A 396 35.98 -8.23 -16.53
C THR A 396 35.48 -8.24 -17.97
N ASN A 397 35.01 -9.35 -18.54
CA ASN A 397 34.34 -9.33 -19.86
C ASN A 397 33.58 -10.63 -20.11
N ALA A 398 32.25 -10.60 -20.01
CA ALA A 398 31.41 -11.70 -20.48
C ALA A 398 30.09 -11.14 -21.04
N HIS A 399 30.01 -11.04 -22.37
CA HIS A 399 28.75 -10.92 -23.09
C HIS A 399 28.20 -12.33 -23.32
N CYS A 400 26.95 -12.55 -22.90
CA CYS A 400 26.21 -13.77 -23.23
C CYS A 400 25.33 -13.52 -24.44
N VAL A 401 25.38 -14.43 -25.41
CA VAL A 401 24.47 -14.52 -26.54
C VAL A 401 23.31 -15.42 -26.12
N CYS A 402 22.06 -14.99 -26.37
CA CYS A 402 20.86 -15.77 -26.11
C CYS A 402 20.47 -16.55 -27.36
N SER A 403 19.97 -17.79 -27.21
CA SER A 403 19.50 -18.63 -28.32
C SER A 403 18.04 -18.36 -28.66
N ASP A 404 17.72 -18.53 -29.95
CA ASP A 404 16.45 -18.17 -30.58
C ASP A 404 15.21 -18.82 -29.95
N CYS A 405 14.30 -17.95 -29.49
CA CYS A 405 12.89 -18.26 -29.28
C CYS A 405 12.08 -17.06 -29.76
N GLU A 406 11.34 -17.20 -30.85
CA GLU A 406 10.50 -16.12 -31.39
C GLU A 406 9.13 -16.12 -30.70
N LEU A 407 8.96 -15.22 -29.73
CA LEU A 407 7.65 -14.84 -29.21
C LEU A 407 7.28 -13.47 -29.79
N VAL A 408 6.20 -13.41 -30.57
CA VAL A 408 5.71 -12.15 -31.16
C VAL A 408 4.53 -11.63 -30.37
N VAL A 409 4.70 -10.48 -29.71
CA VAL A 409 3.63 -9.73 -29.04
C VAL A 409 3.18 -8.60 -29.97
N ARG A 410 1.87 -8.48 -30.22
CA ARG A 410 1.29 -7.39 -31.00
C ARG A 410 0.52 -6.44 -30.08
N PHE A 411 0.77 -5.15 -30.22
CA PHE A 411 0.04 -4.09 -29.54
C PHE A 411 -0.31 -2.98 -30.53
N SER A 412 -1.23 -2.10 -30.14
CA SER A 412 -1.60 -0.91 -30.91
C SER A 412 -1.49 0.32 -30.00
N ALA A 413 -0.97 1.41 -30.54
CA ALA A 413 -0.84 2.68 -29.85
C ALA A 413 -1.81 3.68 -30.49
N PHE A 414 -2.47 4.49 -29.65
CA PHE A 414 -3.35 5.58 -30.07
C PHE A 414 -3.16 6.78 -29.13
N LEU A 415 -3.43 7.98 -29.64
CA LEU A 415 -3.36 9.19 -28.83
C LEU A 415 -4.56 9.24 -27.89
N ASN A 416 -4.31 9.39 -26.58
CA ASN A 416 -5.32 9.59 -25.57
C ASN A 416 -4.99 10.87 -24.78
N GLY A 417 -5.72 11.96 -25.02
CA GLY A 417 -5.51 13.27 -24.38
C GLY A 417 -5.78 14.46 -25.29
N HIS A 418 -5.85 15.65 -24.69
CA HIS A 418 -6.15 16.92 -25.38
C HIS A 418 -4.90 17.73 -25.76
N TYR A 419 -3.69 17.16 -25.65
CA TYR A 419 -2.42 17.80 -25.97
C TYR A 419 -1.50 16.83 -26.74
N PRO A 420 -0.60 17.33 -27.60
CA PRO A 420 0.28 16.47 -28.38
C PRO A 420 1.37 15.87 -27.48
N PRO A 421 1.88 14.66 -27.80
CA PRO A 421 2.96 14.06 -27.03
C PRO A 421 4.26 14.83 -27.26
N ALA A 422 5.12 14.86 -26.24
CA ALA A 422 6.43 15.51 -26.35
C ALA A 422 7.39 14.79 -27.29
N ASP A 423 7.24 13.47 -27.48
CA ASP A 423 7.99 12.72 -28.48
C ASP A 423 7.16 11.53 -29.00
N LEU A 424 7.47 11.08 -30.22
CA LEU A 424 6.91 9.89 -30.87
C LEU A 424 7.85 8.67 -30.79
N CYS A 425 8.95 8.78 -30.04
CA CYS A 425 9.84 7.66 -29.74
C CYS A 425 9.22 6.78 -28.66
N GLY A 426 9.10 5.48 -28.94
CA GLY A 426 8.71 4.45 -28.00
C GLY A 426 9.91 3.60 -27.59
N ASP A 427 9.81 3.03 -26.39
CA ASP A 427 10.86 2.19 -25.81
C ASP A 427 10.25 0.87 -25.31
N ILE A 428 10.88 -0.25 -25.66
CA ILE A 428 10.48 -1.59 -25.25
C ILE A 428 11.61 -2.17 -24.42
N ALA A 429 11.32 -2.46 -23.15
CA ALA A 429 12.22 -3.17 -22.27
C ALA A 429 11.69 -4.58 -21.99
N VAL A 430 12.55 -5.58 -22.18
CA VAL A 430 12.28 -6.98 -21.83
C VAL A 430 13.19 -7.36 -20.67
N SER A 431 12.59 -7.65 -19.52
CA SER A 431 13.27 -8.22 -18.37
C SER A 431 13.11 -9.74 -18.37
N TYR A 432 14.22 -10.47 -18.34
CA TYR A 432 14.22 -11.92 -18.31
C TYR A 432 15.28 -12.44 -17.33
N SER A 433 15.02 -13.60 -16.75
CA SER A 433 16.02 -14.31 -15.95
C SER A 433 16.80 -15.24 -16.87
N SER A 434 18.13 -15.15 -16.81
CA SER A 434 19.02 -16.16 -17.39
C SER A 434 18.65 -17.55 -16.85
N ALA A 435 19.03 -18.63 -17.55
CA ALA A 435 18.89 -20.00 -17.04
C ALA A 435 19.52 -20.21 -15.65
N THR A 436 20.45 -19.31 -15.27
CA THR A 436 21.12 -19.25 -13.97
C THR A 436 20.41 -18.39 -12.91
N GLY A 437 19.19 -17.90 -13.19
CA GLY A 437 18.39 -17.06 -12.27
C GLY A 437 18.81 -15.59 -12.19
N ILE A 438 19.82 -15.15 -12.94
CA ILE A 438 20.29 -13.75 -12.94
C ILE A 438 19.32 -12.87 -13.76
N PRO A 439 18.74 -11.81 -13.17
CA PRO A 439 17.88 -10.89 -13.92
C PRO A 439 18.71 -10.09 -14.93
N ARG A 440 18.24 -10.03 -16.17
CA ARG A 440 18.78 -9.20 -17.25
C ARG A 440 17.65 -8.39 -17.87
N VAL A 441 18.02 -7.23 -18.40
CA VAL A 441 17.11 -6.36 -19.16
C VAL A 441 17.74 -6.09 -20.52
N SER A 442 16.94 -6.20 -21.58
CA SER A 442 17.30 -5.78 -22.93
C SER A 442 16.28 -4.76 -23.40
N GLN A 443 16.74 -3.72 -24.10
CA GLN A 443 15.94 -2.54 -24.42
C GLN A 443 16.09 -2.20 -25.90
N CYS A 444 14.99 -1.87 -26.58
CA CYS A 444 15.00 -1.40 -27.95
C CYS A 444 14.07 -0.20 -28.13
N LYS A 445 14.46 0.73 -29.01
CA LYS A 445 13.68 1.93 -29.31
C LYS A 445 13.06 1.81 -30.70
N PHE A 446 11.88 2.39 -30.86
CA PHE A 446 11.17 2.47 -32.13
C PHE A 446 10.49 3.83 -32.25
N ASN A 447 10.18 4.27 -33.47
CA ASN A 447 9.48 5.54 -33.69
C ASN A 447 8.06 5.29 -34.21
N LEU A 448 7.09 5.98 -33.62
CA LEU A 448 5.72 6.01 -34.09
C LEU A 448 5.56 6.99 -35.26
N PRO A 449 4.68 6.70 -36.23
CA PRO A 449 4.48 7.57 -37.38
C PRO A 449 3.78 8.88 -36.99
N LEU A 450 4.23 10.00 -37.55
CA LEU A 450 3.65 11.34 -37.32
C LEU A 450 2.12 11.39 -37.59
N ARG A 451 1.62 10.56 -38.51
CA ARG A 451 0.19 10.45 -38.86
C ARG A 451 -0.71 9.98 -37.71
N LEU A 452 -0.12 9.44 -36.63
CA LEU A 452 -0.86 9.08 -35.41
C LEU A 452 -1.37 10.31 -34.66
N VAL A 453 -0.70 11.47 -34.80
CA VAL A 453 -1.00 12.69 -34.04
C VAL A 453 -1.43 13.88 -34.90
N CYS A 454 -1.35 13.78 -36.23
CA CYS A 454 -1.78 14.86 -37.12
C CYS A 454 -2.29 14.36 -38.49
N TYR A 455 -3.07 15.21 -39.16
CA TYR A 455 -3.60 15.00 -40.50
C TYR A 455 -3.26 16.19 -41.41
N PRO A 456 -3.28 16.02 -42.75
CA PRO A 456 -2.98 17.11 -43.67
C PRO A 456 -4.03 18.22 -43.57
N SER A 457 -3.60 19.47 -43.76
CA SER A 457 -4.45 20.65 -43.74
C SER A 457 -3.94 21.71 -44.70
N SER A 458 -4.83 22.60 -45.15
CA SER A 458 -4.46 23.78 -45.94
C SER A 458 -3.43 24.65 -45.22
N ALA A 459 -2.42 25.13 -45.95
CA ALA A 459 -1.40 26.03 -45.41
C ALA A 459 -1.97 27.43 -45.10
N ILE A 460 -1.72 27.94 -43.90
CA ILE A 460 -2.01 29.33 -43.52
C ILE A 460 -0.76 30.18 -43.81
N LYS A 461 -0.94 31.39 -44.34
CA LYS A 461 0.18 32.24 -44.80
C LYS A 461 1.00 32.90 -43.68
N ASN A 462 0.44 33.05 -42.48
CA ASN A 462 1.12 33.67 -41.34
C ASN A 462 0.67 33.01 -40.03
N ALA A 463 1.63 32.76 -39.14
CA ALA A 463 1.40 32.37 -37.75
C ALA A 463 2.35 33.13 -36.81
N LYS A 464 2.06 33.11 -35.50
CA LYS A 464 2.81 33.84 -34.46
C LYS A 464 4.28 33.44 -34.39
N TYR A 465 4.58 32.15 -34.28
CA TYR A 465 5.93 31.63 -34.10
C TYR A 465 6.51 31.09 -35.40
N LYS A 466 7.78 31.41 -35.70
CA LYS A 466 8.43 31.06 -36.97
C LYS A 466 9.88 30.62 -36.75
N ILE A 467 10.22 29.43 -37.22
CA ILE A 467 11.58 28.86 -37.18
C ILE A 467 12.01 28.54 -38.61
N THR A 468 13.26 28.81 -38.97
CA THR A 468 13.77 28.53 -40.31
C THR A 468 14.97 27.59 -40.21
N VAL A 469 14.87 26.42 -40.84
CA VAL A 469 15.95 25.44 -40.99
C VAL A 469 16.57 25.62 -42.37
N ASP A 470 17.89 25.76 -42.40
CA ASP A 470 18.68 25.90 -43.61
C ASP A 470 19.29 24.54 -43.99
N THR A 471 19.41 24.27 -45.29
CA THR A 471 20.07 23.07 -45.83
C THR A 471 21.24 23.48 -46.72
N ASN A 472 22.21 22.60 -46.93
CA ASN A 472 23.31 22.81 -47.88
C ASN A 472 23.06 22.22 -49.28
N LYS A 473 21.85 21.72 -49.53
CA LYS A 473 21.38 21.13 -50.79
C LYS A 473 20.17 21.91 -51.32
N PRO A 474 19.88 21.85 -52.64
CA PRO A 474 18.74 22.54 -53.23
C PRO A 474 17.41 22.11 -52.58
N PRO A 475 16.39 22.99 -52.58
CA PRO A 475 15.10 22.70 -51.98
C PRO A 475 14.43 21.49 -52.64
N VAL A 476 13.94 20.57 -51.81
CA VAL A 476 13.25 19.34 -52.18
C VAL A 476 11.75 19.60 -52.14
N ASN A 477 11.01 18.90 -53.00
CA ASN A 477 9.55 18.92 -53.00
C ASN A 477 9.02 18.33 -51.69
N LEU A 478 8.24 19.09 -50.93
CA LEU A 478 7.72 18.63 -49.64
C LEU A 478 6.81 17.41 -49.77
N ASN A 479 6.14 17.24 -50.92
CA ASN A 479 5.28 16.09 -51.19
C ASN A 479 6.06 14.78 -51.38
N GLU A 480 7.34 14.85 -51.78
CA GLU A 480 8.22 13.67 -51.90
C GLU A 480 8.73 13.23 -50.52
N VAL A 481 8.94 14.17 -49.61
CA VAL A 481 9.41 13.91 -48.24
C VAL A 481 8.25 13.53 -47.31
N PHE A 482 7.06 14.08 -47.55
CA PHE A 482 5.84 13.80 -46.79
C PHE A 482 4.73 13.23 -47.69
N PRO A 483 4.92 12.03 -48.28
CA PRO A 483 3.91 11.44 -49.16
C PRO A 483 2.57 11.20 -48.44
N ASP A 484 2.64 10.86 -47.15
CA ASP A 484 1.49 10.58 -46.28
C ASP A 484 0.56 11.79 -46.05
N PHE A 485 1.07 13.00 -46.31
CA PHE A 485 0.38 14.28 -46.09
C PHE A 485 0.09 15.04 -47.39
N SER A 486 0.31 14.42 -48.55
CA SER A 486 -0.06 15.00 -49.83
C SER A 486 -1.58 14.90 -50.05
N GLU A 487 -2.30 16.03 -50.00
CA GLU A 487 -3.69 16.07 -50.43
C GLU A 487 -3.77 16.02 -51.96
N LYS A 488 -4.63 15.16 -52.52
CA LYS A 488 -4.96 15.13 -53.96
C LYS A 488 -5.82 16.34 -54.36
N SER A 489 -5.38 17.55 -54.06
CA SER A 489 -6.06 18.77 -54.48
C SER A 489 -5.46 19.30 -55.79
N GLU A 490 -6.31 19.84 -56.65
CA GLU A 490 -5.98 20.31 -58.01
C GLU A 490 -5.02 21.53 -58.06
N ASN A 491 -4.64 22.09 -56.90
CA ASN A 491 -3.72 23.22 -56.78
C ASN A 491 -2.34 22.75 -56.29
N ASN A 492 -1.43 22.52 -57.25
CA ASN A 492 -0.01 22.19 -57.06
C ASN A 492 0.82 23.33 -56.40
N GLU A 493 0.51 23.76 -55.17
CA GLU A 493 1.45 24.53 -54.36
C GLU A 493 2.45 23.59 -53.67
N SER A 494 3.35 22.97 -54.44
CA SER A 494 4.41 22.05 -53.95
C SER A 494 5.40 22.65 -52.96
N SER A 495 5.30 23.96 -52.68
CA SER A 495 6.18 24.71 -51.78
C SER A 495 5.64 24.89 -50.37
N ALA A 496 4.42 24.43 -50.06
CA ALA A 496 3.82 24.60 -48.73
C ALA A 496 3.07 23.34 -48.31
N LEU A 497 3.23 22.94 -47.04
CA LEU A 497 2.52 21.80 -46.48
C LEU A 497 2.02 22.13 -45.07
N GLY A 498 0.72 21.90 -44.82
CA GLY A 498 0.09 22.15 -43.54
C GLY A 498 -0.22 20.86 -42.80
N PHE A 499 0.04 20.86 -41.50
CA PHE A 499 -0.22 19.77 -40.56
C PHE A 499 -1.20 20.29 -39.52
N GLN A 500 -2.35 19.64 -39.38
CA GLN A 500 -3.28 19.89 -38.30
C GLN A 500 -3.14 18.78 -37.25
N LEU A 501 -2.67 19.14 -36.06
CA LEU A 501 -2.62 18.24 -34.92
C LEU A 501 -4.05 17.87 -34.51
N ILE A 502 -4.25 16.65 -34.01
CA ILE A 502 -5.57 16.19 -33.52
C ILE A 502 -6.10 17.10 -32.41
N THR A 503 -5.20 17.76 -31.68
CA THR A 503 -5.48 18.72 -30.61
C THR A 503 -6.02 20.06 -31.11
N GLY A 504 -5.98 20.32 -32.42
CA GLY A 504 -6.54 21.50 -33.07
C GLY A 504 -5.48 22.48 -33.60
N SER A 505 -4.25 22.46 -33.06
CA SER A 505 -3.16 23.33 -33.51
C SER A 505 -2.73 23.03 -34.95
N ARG A 506 -2.25 24.07 -35.65
CA ARG A 506 -1.79 23.97 -37.04
C ARG A 506 -0.32 24.37 -37.16
N VAL A 507 0.45 23.52 -37.81
CA VAL A 507 1.87 23.74 -38.11
C VAL A 507 2.05 23.74 -39.62
N ILE A 508 2.74 24.73 -40.17
CA ILE A 508 2.94 24.89 -41.61
C ILE A 508 4.44 24.86 -41.92
N VAL A 509 4.82 24.09 -42.93
CA VAL A 509 6.18 24.07 -43.48
C VAL A 509 6.16 24.72 -44.86
N LEU A 510 6.97 25.75 -45.05
CA LEU A 510 7.14 26.47 -46.30
C LEU A 510 8.55 26.26 -46.83
N ALA A 511 8.67 25.64 -48.00
CA ALA A 511 9.91 25.52 -48.75
C ALA A 511 10.12 26.76 -49.62
N SER A 512 11.27 27.43 -49.46
CA SER A 512 11.64 28.54 -50.35
C SER A 512 12.03 28.02 -51.73
N LYS A 513 11.45 28.59 -52.80
CA LYS A 513 11.77 28.20 -54.18
C LYS A 513 13.15 28.69 -54.65
N THR A 514 13.66 29.75 -54.03
CA THR A 514 14.89 30.45 -54.46
C THR A 514 16.01 30.35 -53.43
N SER A 515 15.77 29.74 -52.26
CA SER A 515 16.78 29.55 -51.22
C SER A 515 16.73 28.15 -50.63
N GLN A 516 17.83 27.71 -50.00
CA GLN A 516 17.94 26.41 -49.35
C GLN A 516 17.37 26.47 -47.92
N ARG A 517 16.16 27.03 -47.77
CA ARG A 517 15.57 27.36 -46.46
C ARG A 517 14.14 26.87 -46.36
N TYR A 518 13.81 26.26 -45.23
CA TYR A 518 12.49 25.75 -44.88
C TYR A 518 12.00 26.43 -43.63
N ARG A 519 10.88 27.15 -43.74
CA ARG A 519 10.29 27.88 -42.63
C ARG A 519 9.12 27.10 -42.05
N ILE A 520 9.21 26.76 -40.78
CA ILE A 520 8.17 26.11 -39.99
C ILE A 520 7.45 27.19 -39.16
N GLN A 521 6.13 27.22 -39.20
CA GLN A 521 5.33 28.23 -38.51
C GLN A 521 4.14 27.60 -37.77
N SER A 522 3.79 28.15 -36.60
CA SER A 522 2.65 27.69 -35.78
C SER A 522 2.12 28.82 -34.91
N GLU A 523 0.89 28.70 -34.43
CA GLU A 523 0.32 29.59 -33.40
C GLU A 523 0.88 29.29 -32.00
N SER A 524 1.32 28.05 -31.77
CA SER A 524 1.94 27.60 -30.52
C SER A 524 3.40 27.22 -30.76
N PHE A 525 4.29 27.60 -29.83
CA PHE A 525 5.74 27.41 -29.98
C PHE A 525 6.15 25.93 -29.86
N GLU A 526 5.58 25.25 -28.86
CA GLU A 526 5.80 23.84 -28.53
C GLU A 526 5.43 22.88 -29.68
N ASP A 527 4.39 23.20 -30.45
CA ASP A 527 3.88 22.34 -31.52
C ASP A 527 4.82 22.27 -32.74
N ILE A 528 5.77 23.21 -32.85
CA ILE A 528 6.78 23.21 -33.93
C ILE A 528 7.72 21.99 -33.81
N TRP A 529 7.95 21.50 -32.59
CA TRP A 529 8.91 20.43 -32.29
C TRP A 529 8.72 19.18 -33.15
N LEU A 530 7.53 18.57 -33.12
CA LEU A 530 7.27 17.27 -33.76
C LEU A 530 7.50 17.34 -35.28
N VAL A 531 7.04 18.43 -35.90
CA VAL A 531 7.21 18.65 -37.34
C VAL A 531 8.66 18.99 -37.68
N ALA A 532 9.36 19.77 -36.85
CA ALA A 532 10.77 20.09 -37.05
C ALA A 532 11.67 18.84 -36.95
N LYS A 533 11.43 17.98 -35.95
CA LYS A 533 12.13 16.71 -35.79
C LYS A 533 11.92 15.81 -37.01
N GLU A 534 10.66 15.63 -37.42
CA GLU A 534 10.31 14.78 -38.56
C GLU A 534 10.91 15.33 -39.87
N LEU A 535 10.90 16.66 -40.07
CA LEU A 535 11.51 17.30 -41.23
C LEU A 535 13.01 17.00 -41.33
N VAL A 536 13.75 17.18 -40.23
CA VAL A 536 15.20 16.92 -40.18
C VAL A 536 15.48 15.44 -40.43
N GLN A 537 14.77 14.54 -39.74
CA GLN A 537 14.96 13.09 -39.89
C GLN A 537 14.65 12.59 -41.30
N ARG A 538 13.54 13.05 -41.90
CA ARG A 538 13.17 12.65 -43.26
C ARG A 538 14.10 13.23 -44.32
N PHE A 539 14.63 14.44 -44.14
CA PHE A 539 15.67 14.96 -45.03
C PHE A 539 16.96 14.15 -44.96
N ASP A 540 17.42 13.80 -43.75
CA ASP A 540 18.60 12.95 -43.58
C ASP A 540 18.41 11.59 -44.27
N GLN A 541 17.24 10.96 -44.11
CA GLN A 541 16.90 9.70 -44.78
C GLN A 541 16.79 9.84 -46.31
N HIS A 542 16.12 10.90 -46.79
CA HIS A 542 15.93 11.15 -48.21
C HIS A 542 17.27 11.35 -48.92
N PHE A 543 18.13 12.24 -48.42
CA PHE A 543 19.44 12.47 -49.03
C PHE A 543 20.41 11.29 -48.86
N ALA A 544 20.32 10.55 -47.75
CA ALA A 544 21.07 9.29 -47.60
C ALA A 544 20.64 8.25 -48.64
N SER A 545 19.35 8.13 -48.95
CA SER A 545 18.82 7.23 -49.99
C SER A 545 19.29 7.61 -51.40
N LEU A 546 19.53 8.91 -51.64
CA LEU A 546 20.12 9.44 -52.87
C LEU A 546 21.67 9.34 -52.92
N GLY A 547 22.30 8.76 -51.88
CA GLY A 547 23.75 8.57 -51.80
C GLY A 547 24.56 9.81 -51.44
N VAL A 548 23.90 10.89 -50.98
CA VAL A 548 24.54 12.15 -50.61
C VAL A 548 25.10 12.06 -49.20
N LYS A 549 26.44 12.04 -49.05
CA LYS A 549 27.12 11.85 -47.75
C LYS A 549 27.43 13.15 -47.01
N ASP A 550 27.37 14.29 -47.68
CA ASP A 550 27.75 15.60 -47.15
C ASP A 550 26.53 16.47 -46.79
N PHE A 551 25.32 15.91 -46.74
CA PHE A 551 24.11 16.63 -46.37
C PHE A 551 24.16 17.13 -44.91
N ARG A 552 23.72 18.38 -44.69
CA ARG A 552 23.62 18.98 -43.36
C ARG A 552 22.43 19.94 -43.28
N ASN A 553 21.69 19.78 -42.19
CA ASN A 553 20.74 20.77 -41.70
C ASN A 553 21.50 21.77 -40.80
N SER A 554 21.15 23.06 -40.87
CA SER A 554 21.72 24.10 -40.02
C SER A 554 20.66 25.11 -39.60
N PHE A 555 20.91 25.81 -38.51
CA PHE A 555 20.06 26.89 -38.02
C PHE A 555 20.89 28.15 -37.85
N THR A 556 20.52 29.24 -38.54
CA THR A 556 21.28 30.51 -38.49
C THR A 556 20.50 31.64 -37.79
N GLY A 557 19.36 31.34 -37.18
CA GLY A 557 18.55 32.31 -36.44
C GLY A 557 19.03 32.53 -35.01
N PRO A 558 18.48 33.54 -34.31
CA PRO A 558 18.63 33.62 -32.86
C PRO A 558 17.88 32.46 -32.19
N ILE A 559 18.47 31.89 -31.13
CA ILE A 559 17.79 30.88 -30.32
C ILE A 559 16.58 31.53 -29.62
N PRO A 560 15.36 30.96 -29.73
CA PRO A 560 14.13 31.53 -29.18
C PRO A 560 14.01 31.35 -27.66
N LEU A 561 14.97 31.93 -26.92
CA LEU A 561 14.98 31.90 -25.45
C LEU A 561 13.77 32.63 -24.82
N PRO A 562 13.28 33.78 -25.34
CA PRO A 562 12.13 34.47 -24.75
C PRO A 562 10.87 33.59 -24.74
N GLU A 563 10.56 32.95 -25.86
CA GLU A 563 9.40 32.07 -26.04
C GLU A 563 9.53 30.80 -25.19
N TYR A 564 10.75 30.25 -25.14
CA TYR A 564 11.05 29.11 -24.28
C TYR A 564 10.87 29.44 -22.79
N PHE A 565 11.32 30.62 -22.34
CA PHE A 565 11.19 31.05 -20.95
C PHE A 565 9.74 31.34 -20.53
N GLU A 566 8.86 31.73 -21.46
CA GLU A 566 7.41 31.82 -21.22
C GLU A 566 6.84 30.44 -20.86
N THR A 567 7.29 29.39 -21.54
CA THR A 567 6.86 28.00 -21.26
C THR A 567 7.38 27.51 -19.90
N VAL A 568 8.62 27.87 -19.55
CA VAL A 568 9.23 27.57 -18.24
C VAL A 568 8.46 28.24 -17.11
N ASP A 569 8.11 29.51 -17.25
CA ASP A 569 7.34 30.24 -16.22
C ASP A 569 5.94 29.65 -16.05
N HIS A 570 5.26 29.33 -17.15
CA HIS A 570 3.92 28.74 -17.10
C HIS A 570 3.91 27.39 -16.36
N HIS A 571 4.94 26.57 -16.58
CA HIS A 571 5.12 25.32 -15.83
C HIS A 571 5.37 25.58 -14.33
N PHE A 572 6.28 26.49 -14.00
CA PHE A 572 6.62 26.82 -12.61
C PHE A 572 5.41 27.40 -11.85
N GLU A 573 4.63 28.27 -12.47
CA GLU A 573 3.38 28.80 -11.90
C GLU A 573 2.38 27.68 -11.62
N SER A 574 2.18 26.77 -12.58
CA SER A 574 1.30 25.60 -12.41
C SER A 574 1.75 24.72 -11.24
N ARG A 575 3.07 24.60 -11.04
CA ARG A 575 3.67 23.85 -9.94
C ARG A 575 3.46 24.52 -8.58
N ILE A 576 3.56 25.85 -8.50
CA ILE A 576 3.23 26.61 -7.29
C ILE A 576 1.75 26.44 -6.94
N LEU A 577 0.85 26.57 -7.91
CA LEU A 577 -0.59 26.38 -7.70
C LEU A 577 -0.91 24.97 -7.15
N GLN A 578 -0.22 23.94 -7.63
CA GLN A 578 -0.35 22.57 -7.11
C GLN A 578 0.24 22.40 -5.70
N ALA A 579 1.24 23.17 -5.33
CA ALA A 579 1.80 23.16 -3.98
C ALA A 579 0.90 23.89 -2.97
N GLU A 580 0.24 24.98 -3.40
CA GLU A 580 -0.69 25.76 -2.59
C GLU A 580 -2.04 25.07 -2.37
N SER A 581 -2.50 24.26 -3.33
CA SER A 581 -3.75 23.49 -3.22
C SER A 581 -3.69 22.36 -2.20
N LYS A 582 -2.49 21.97 -1.73
CA LYS A 582 -2.37 20.96 -0.66
C LYS A 582 -2.97 21.51 0.64
N PRO A 583 -3.96 20.82 1.24
CA PRO A 583 -4.55 21.28 2.47
C PRO A 583 -3.47 21.30 3.55
N LYS A 584 -3.17 22.50 4.08
CA LYS A 584 -2.54 22.62 5.40
C LYS A 584 -3.57 22.11 6.40
N ILE A 585 -3.63 20.79 6.61
CA ILE A 585 -4.37 20.18 7.72
C ILE A 585 -3.63 20.55 9.01
N LYS A 586 -3.73 21.82 9.38
CA LYS A 586 -3.26 22.37 10.64
C LYS A 586 -4.48 22.53 11.52
N THR A 587 -4.93 21.41 12.10
CA THR A 587 -5.77 21.24 13.31
C THR A 587 -6.89 20.20 13.12
N PRO A 588 -7.12 19.31 14.10
CA PRO A 588 -8.32 18.48 14.14
C PRO A 588 -9.52 19.36 14.54
N LEU A 589 -10.46 19.54 13.62
CA LEU A 589 -11.64 20.39 13.80
C LEU A 589 -12.79 19.61 14.50
N LEU A 590 -13.38 20.24 15.51
CA LEU A 590 -14.44 19.71 16.37
C LEU A 590 -15.81 19.49 15.67
N SER A 591 -16.60 18.67 16.35
CA SER A 591 -17.76 17.84 15.98
C SER A 591 -19.00 18.45 15.29
N LEU A 592 -19.02 19.75 14.93
CA LEU A 592 -20.15 20.33 14.19
C LEU A 592 -19.78 20.86 12.79
N SER A 593 -18.50 20.88 12.47
CA SER A 593 -17.95 21.44 11.21
C SER A 593 -17.79 20.40 10.08
N VAL A 594 -18.04 19.12 10.35
CA VAL A 594 -17.67 17.98 9.49
C VAL A 594 -18.43 17.93 8.15
N CYS A 595 -19.71 18.31 8.13
CA CYS A 595 -20.48 18.26 6.88
C CYS A 595 -20.10 19.40 5.91
N LEU A 596 -19.90 20.62 6.42
CA LEU A 596 -19.41 21.76 5.62
C LEU A 596 -17.95 21.58 5.21
N SER A 597 -17.11 20.96 6.06
CA SER A 597 -15.72 20.69 5.74
C SER A 597 -15.56 19.55 4.74
N LEU A 598 -16.45 18.55 4.69
CA LEU A 598 -16.43 17.50 3.67
C LEU A 598 -16.65 18.07 2.25
N TYR A 599 -17.65 18.92 2.03
CA TYR A 599 -17.85 19.56 0.73
C TYR A 599 -16.68 20.46 0.34
N GLN A 600 -16.06 21.16 1.30
CA GLN A 600 -14.85 21.94 1.05
C GLN A 600 -13.65 21.06 0.71
N VAL A 601 -13.48 19.91 1.38
CA VAL A 601 -12.41 18.95 1.09
C VAL A 601 -12.61 18.31 -0.28
N ILE A 602 -13.84 17.96 -0.65
CA ILE A 602 -14.18 17.45 -1.98
C ILE A 602 -13.86 18.52 -3.05
N ALA A 603 -14.32 19.75 -2.87
CA ALA A 603 -14.02 20.84 -3.80
C ALA A 603 -12.51 21.13 -3.92
N LEU A 604 -11.76 21.04 -2.82
CA LEU A 604 -10.30 21.16 -2.83
C LEU A 604 -9.62 19.96 -3.49
N ALA A 605 -10.16 18.75 -3.34
CA ALA A 605 -9.66 17.55 -4.00
C ALA A 605 -9.88 17.62 -5.51
N ASP A 606 -11.07 18.03 -5.96
CA ASP A 606 -11.38 18.25 -7.37
C ASP A 606 -10.47 19.35 -7.96
N ALA A 607 -10.30 20.47 -7.25
CA ALA A 607 -9.39 21.53 -7.68
C ALA A 607 -7.91 21.10 -7.71
N ALA A 608 -7.48 20.23 -6.78
CA ALA A 608 -6.14 19.68 -6.76
C ALA A 608 -5.90 18.67 -7.90
N GLU A 609 -6.95 17.96 -8.33
CA GLU A 609 -6.92 17.07 -9.48
C GLU A 609 -6.84 17.85 -10.79
N ASP A 610 -7.68 18.88 -10.95
CA ASP A 610 -7.63 19.80 -12.09
C ASP A 610 -6.25 20.47 -12.23
N ASN A 611 -5.67 20.93 -11.11
CA ASN A 611 -4.35 21.53 -11.11
C ASN A 611 -3.25 20.50 -11.43
N ARG A 612 -3.40 19.24 -11.02
CA ARG A 612 -2.49 18.15 -11.38
C ARG A 612 -2.53 17.88 -12.89
N GLU A 613 -3.71 17.84 -13.50
CA GLU A 613 -3.86 17.67 -14.95
C GLU A 613 -3.24 18.84 -15.73
N ARG A 614 -3.48 20.08 -15.30
CA ARG A 614 -2.85 21.27 -15.88
C ARG A 614 -1.34 21.23 -15.78
N LEU A 615 -0.79 20.80 -14.64
CA LEU A 615 0.66 20.64 -14.46
C LEU A 615 1.25 19.62 -15.43
N ILE A 616 0.61 18.45 -15.60
CA ILE A 616 1.05 17.43 -16.56
C ILE A 616 1.02 17.97 -18.00
N GLN A 617 -0.03 18.71 -18.35
CA GLN A 617 -0.14 19.34 -19.67
C GLN A 617 0.95 20.39 -19.88
N ALA A 618 1.17 21.28 -18.90
CA ALA A 618 2.23 22.30 -18.96
C ALA A 618 3.62 21.65 -19.05
N PHE A 619 3.86 20.56 -18.34
CA PHE A 619 5.12 19.81 -18.38
C PHE A 619 5.36 19.17 -19.76
N THR A 620 4.35 18.57 -20.37
CA THR A 620 4.46 17.99 -21.74
C THR A 620 4.78 19.06 -22.78
N ARG A 621 4.18 20.25 -22.66
CA ARG A 621 4.50 21.41 -23.52
C ARG A 621 5.93 21.89 -23.30
N LEU A 622 6.38 21.97 -22.05
CA LEU A 622 7.74 22.31 -21.69
C LEU A 622 8.76 21.31 -22.26
N GLN A 623 8.48 20.00 -22.19
CA GLN A 623 9.33 18.98 -22.78
C GLN A 623 9.44 19.17 -24.30
N SER A 624 8.33 19.41 -25.00
CA SER A 624 8.31 19.68 -26.44
C SER A 624 9.16 20.91 -26.80
N ALA A 625 8.99 22.00 -26.04
CA ALA A 625 9.76 23.23 -26.21
C ALA A 625 11.26 23.03 -25.92
N THR A 626 11.59 22.21 -24.92
CA THR A 626 12.98 21.87 -24.53
C THR A 626 13.64 21.01 -25.59
N HIS A 627 12.94 20.01 -26.13
CA HIS A 627 13.42 19.23 -27.26
C HIS A 627 13.69 20.09 -28.49
N LEU A 628 12.79 21.02 -28.81
CA LEU A 628 12.99 21.99 -29.89
C LEU A 628 14.25 22.84 -29.64
N LEU A 629 14.45 23.34 -28.42
CA LEU A 629 15.65 24.08 -28.04
C LEU A 629 16.92 23.25 -28.26
N ILE A 630 16.94 21.98 -27.84
CA ILE A 630 18.07 21.07 -28.03
C ILE A 630 18.38 20.87 -29.52
N LEU A 631 17.36 20.64 -30.34
CA LEU A 631 17.53 20.50 -31.79
C LEU A 631 18.10 21.77 -32.41
N LEU A 632 17.58 22.94 -32.06
CA LEU A 632 18.09 24.21 -32.57
C LEU A 632 19.55 24.45 -32.15
N LEU A 633 19.92 24.13 -30.91
CA LEU A 633 21.31 24.22 -30.44
C LEU A 633 22.23 23.25 -31.19
N SER A 634 21.76 22.02 -31.44
CA SER A 634 22.48 21.01 -32.21
C SER A 634 22.72 21.48 -33.65
N LEU A 635 21.70 22.03 -34.32
CA LEU A 635 21.79 22.56 -35.68
C LEU A 635 22.58 23.87 -35.78
N TRP A 636 22.59 24.68 -34.72
CA TRP A 636 23.30 25.96 -34.68
C TRP A 636 24.82 25.77 -34.54
N GLN A 637 25.25 24.88 -33.64
CA GLN A 637 26.68 24.62 -33.39
C GLN A 637 27.23 23.40 -34.14
N GLY A 638 26.39 22.61 -34.81
CA GLY A 638 26.78 21.37 -35.46
C GLY A 638 27.26 20.31 -34.46
N LEU A 639 26.50 20.12 -33.38
CA LEU A 639 26.85 19.19 -32.30
C LEU A 639 26.75 17.72 -32.76
N GLY A 640 27.70 16.89 -32.32
CA GLY A 640 27.66 15.44 -32.57
C GLY A 640 26.63 14.72 -31.71
N SER A 641 26.31 13.46 -32.04
CA SER A 641 25.30 12.65 -31.34
C SER A 641 25.56 12.52 -29.83
N GLU A 642 26.81 12.32 -29.41
CA GLU A 642 27.16 12.25 -27.98
C GLU A 642 26.92 13.58 -27.24
N GLN A 643 27.21 14.70 -27.88
CA GLN A 643 27.00 16.03 -27.28
C GLN A 643 25.51 16.37 -27.18
N THR A 644 24.74 16.00 -28.20
CA THR A 644 23.27 16.11 -28.16
C THR A 644 22.69 15.22 -27.06
N ALA A 645 23.20 13.99 -26.88
CA ALA A 645 22.76 13.11 -25.79
C ALA A 645 23.08 13.68 -24.40
N ILE A 646 24.23 14.35 -24.24
CA ILE A 646 24.55 15.06 -22.99
C ILE A 646 23.56 16.20 -22.75
N LEU A 647 23.23 16.99 -23.79
CA LEU A 647 22.23 18.06 -23.67
C LEU A 647 20.84 17.54 -23.33
N GLU A 648 20.40 16.45 -23.98
CA GLU A 648 19.14 15.78 -23.67
C GLU A 648 19.11 15.32 -22.22
N ALA A 649 20.15 14.64 -21.73
CA ALA A 649 20.22 14.20 -20.34
C ALA A 649 20.27 15.38 -19.33
N THR A 650 20.78 16.54 -19.74
CA THR A 650 20.90 17.72 -18.87
C THR A 650 19.59 18.50 -18.77
N LEU A 651 18.88 18.67 -19.89
CA LEU A 651 17.69 19.51 -19.99
C LEU A 651 16.38 18.71 -19.86
N LEU A 652 16.42 17.39 -20.07
CA LEU A 652 15.27 16.47 -19.92
C LEU A 652 15.61 15.33 -18.93
N PRO A 653 15.94 15.65 -17.65
CA PRO A 653 16.32 14.63 -16.67
C PRO A 653 15.14 13.80 -16.15
N LEU A 654 13.91 14.31 -16.26
CA LEU A 654 12.71 13.72 -15.67
C LEU A 654 11.62 13.48 -16.71
N LEU A 655 10.89 12.38 -16.52
CA LEU A 655 9.70 12.03 -17.32
C LEU A 655 8.41 12.63 -16.76
N GLN A 656 8.37 12.95 -15.47
CA GLN A 656 7.26 13.62 -14.80
C GLN A 656 7.75 14.30 -13.51
N ASP A 657 7.14 15.43 -13.17
CA ASP A 657 7.34 16.10 -11.89
C ASP A 657 6.77 15.28 -10.72
N THR A 658 7.57 15.12 -9.66
CA THR A 658 7.15 14.51 -8.41
C THR A 658 6.99 15.57 -7.31
N PRO A 659 6.26 15.28 -6.22
CA PRO A 659 6.10 16.24 -5.12
C PRO A 659 7.42 16.70 -4.47
N GLN A 660 8.47 15.88 -4.56
CA GLN A 660 9.77 16.13 -3.95
C GLN A 660 10.81 16.64 -4.95
N LEU A 661 10.69 16.25 -6.22
CA LEU A 661 11.65 16.57 -7.27
C LEU A 661 10.91 16.96 -8.54
N GLY A 662 11.16 18.18 -9.00
CA GLY A 662 10.67 18.70 -10.28
C GLY A 662 11.78 19.16 -11.19
N TRP A 663 11.36 19.57 -12.39
CA TRP A 663 12.25 19.88 -13.50
C TRP A 663 13.19 21.05 -13.23
N GLU A 664 12.73 22.13 -12.61
CA GLU A 664 13.54 23.36 -12.46
C GLU A 664 14.81 23.12 -11.64
N GLU A 665 14.70 22.50 -10.45
CA GLU A 665 15.87 22.22 -9.61
C GLU A 665 16.82 21.18 -10.23
N SER A 666 16.28 20.20 -10.96
CA SER A 666 17.07 19.13 -11.59
C SER A 666 17.91 19.70 -12.74
N VAL A 667 17.29 20.52 -13.58
CA VAL A 667 17.96 21.18 -14.70
C VAL A 667 18.92 22.26 -14.21
N ASP A 668 18.55 23.05 -13.19
CA ASP A 668 19.48 24.04 -12.60
C ASP A 668 20.75 23.37 -12.08
N ALA A 669 20.62 22.24 -11.38
CA ALA A 669 21.75 21.47 -10.88
C ALA A 669 22.60 20.87 -12.00
N ALA A 670 21.96 20.27 -13.01
CA ALA A 670 22.65 19.64 -14.14
C ALA A 670 23.41 20.67 -15.00
N ILE A 671 22.78 21.81 -15.32
CA ILE A 671 23.42 22.91 -16.05
C ILE A 671 24.55 23.52 -15.21
N SER A 672 24.33 23.72 -13.91
CA SER A 672 25.37 24.25 -13.01
C SER A 672 26.60 23.37 -13.00
N HIS A 673 26.41 22.05 -12.96
CA HIS A 673 27.50 21.08 -13.05
C HIS A 673 28.21 21.18 -14.40
N LEU A 674 27.47 21.17 -15.51
CA LEU A 674 28.02 21.25 -16.87
C LEU A 674 28.80 22.55 -17.13
N LEU A 675 28.29 23.67 -16.62
CA LEU A 675 28.95 24.99 -16.69
C LEU A 675 30.24 25.04 -15.87
N LYS A 676 30.30 24.28 -14.78
CA LYS A 676 31.47 24.20 -13.88
C LYS A 676 32.56 23.27 -14.44
N THR A 677 32.19 22.13 -15.01
CA THR A 677 33.13 21.09 -15.44
C THR A 677 33.57 21.24 -16.88
N CYS A 678 32.66 21.52 -17.81
CA CYS A 678 32.94 21.51 -19.25
C CYS A 678 33.15 22.90 -19.85
N LEU A 679 32.46 23.92 -19.31
CA LEU A 679 32.38 25.25 -19.95
C LEU A 679 32.95 26.39 -19.09
N SER A 680 33.68 26.09 -18.02
CA SER A 680 34.28 27.13 -17.15
C SER A 680 35.49 27.79 -17.83
N ARG A 681 35.59 29.13 -17.77
CA ARG A 681 36.70 29.89 -18.35
C ARG A 681 37.76 30.31 -17.33
N SER A 682 37.44 30.29 -16.04
CA SER A 682 38.36 30.64 -14.96
C SER A 682 38.06 29.87 -13.67
N PRO A 683 39.08 29.62 -12.81
CA PRO A 683 38.87 29.03 -11.49
C PRO A 683 38.08 29.96 -10.53
N LYS A 684 38.02 31.27 -10.81
CA LYS A 684 37.13 32.20 -10.09
C LYS A 684 35.66 31.99 -10.47
N ASP A 685 35.36 31.65 -11.73
CA ASP A 685 33.99 31.29 -12.15
C ASP A 685 33.51 29.96 -11.54
N GLN A 686 34.44 29.05 -11.20
CA GLN A 686 34.11 27.81 -10.49
C GLN A 686 33.71 28.05 -9.02
N ALA A 687 34.07 29.21 -8.45
CA ALA A 687 33.82 29.60 -7.06
C ALA A 687 32.60 30.53 -6.88
N ILE A 688 32.07 31.14 -7.95
CA ILE A 688 30.91 32.03 -7.90
C ILE A 688 29.62 31.19 -7.95
N SER A 689 28.94 31.06 -6.80
CA SER A 689 27.54 30.66 -6.57
C SER A 689 26.91 29.51 -7.39
N LEU A 690 27.69 28.55 -7.89
CA LEU A 690 27.20 27.28 -8.45
C LEU A 690 27.18 26.19 -7.37
N SER A 691 26.62 26.50 -6.20
CA SER A 691 26.45 25.53 -5.12
C SER A 691 25.38 24.50 -5.53
N THR A 692 25.79 23.23 -5.58
CA THR A 692 24.88 22.07 -5.57
C THR A 692 24.32 21.93 -4.15
N GLY A 693 23.38 22.81 -3.80
CA GLY A 693 22.60 22.71 -2.56
C GLY A 693 21.57 21.56 -2.63
N PRO A 694 20.82 21.33 -1.54
CA PRO A 694 19.72 20.36 -1.57
C PRO A 694 18.68 20.76 -2.63
N LEU A 695 18.25 19.79 -3.42
CA LEU A 695 17.22 19.93 -4.46
C LEU A 695 15.90 20.27 -3.76
N THR A 696 15.52 21.55 -3.83
CA THR A 696 14.29 22.09 -3.24
C THR A 696 13.65 23.02 -4.25
N ILE A 697 12.32 23.17 -4.18
CA ILE A 697 11.59 24.02 -5.09
C ILE A 697 12.16 25.46 -5.04
N PRO A 698 12.60 26.02 -6.18
CA PRO A 698 13.15 27.37 -6.20
C PRO A 698 12.05 28.40 -5.90
N LYS A 699 12.46 29.60 -5.47
CA LYS A 699 11.52 30.72 -5.22
C LYS A 699 11.06 31.37 -6.52
N ASP A 700 11.93 31.37 -7.53
CA ASP A 700 11.75 32.00 -8.82
C ASP A 700 12.60 31.32 -9.90
N THR A 701 12.22 31.51 -11.17
CA THR A 701 12.91 30.93 -12.33
C THR A 701 14.13 31.74 -12.79
N SER A 702 14.43 32.88 -12.16
CA SER A 702 15.42 33.84 -12.65
C SER A 702 16.84 33.27 -12.72
N ARG A 703 17.23 32.44 -11.74
CA ARG A 703 18.54 31.76 -11.71
C ARG A 703 18.66 30.76 -12.85
N LEU A 704 17.65 29.91 -13.02
CA LEU A 704 17.60 28.89 -14.07
C LEU A 704 17.72 29.53 -15.46
N LYS A 705 16.94 30.58 -15.73
CA LYS A 705 16.99 31.32 -17.00
C LYS A 705 18.38 31.90 -17.27
N LYS A 706 19.03 32.49 -16.26
CA LYS A 706 20.42 32.99 -16.38
C LYS A 706 21.39 31.87 -16.73
N HIS A 707 21.28 30.70 -16.09
CA HIS A 707 22.13 29.55 -16.38
C HIS A 707 21.91 29.00 -17.79
N ILE A 708 20.67 28.93 -18.27
CA ILE A 708 20.34 28.49 -19.64
C ILE A 708 20.89 29.49 -20.67
N THR A 709 20.72 30.80 -20.46
CA THR A 709 21.31 31.82 -21.33
C THR A 709 22.83 31.71 -21.34
N LEU A 710 23.46 31.53 -20.18
CA LEU A 710 24.91 31.37 -20.07
C LEU A 710 25.42 30.10 -20.77
N LEU A 711 24.67 29.00 -20.71
CA LEU A 711 24.95 27.77 -21.46
C LEU A 711 24.93 28.04 -22.97
N CYS A 712 23.87 28.68 -23.48
CA CYS A 712 23.74 29.02 -24.88
C CYS A 712 24.87 29.95 -25.36
N ASP A 713 25.22 30.98 -24.57
CA ASP A 713 26.30 31.92 -24.88
C ASP A 713 27.67 31.25 -24.92
N ARG A 714 27.95 30.32 -24.01
CA ARG A 714 29.23 29.60 -23.94
C ARG A 714 29.37 28.58 -25.06
N LEU A 715 28.29 27.88 -25.41
CA LEU A 715 28.23 27.03 -26.59
C LEU A 715 28.42 27.87 -27.87
N GLY A 716 27.77 29.03 -27.96
CA GLY A 716 27.91 29.99 -29.07
C GLY A 716 29.33 30.49 -29.31
N LYS A 717 30.15 30.50 -28.25
CA LYS A 717 31.56 30.89 -28.31
C LYS A 717 32.51 29.69 -28.52
N GLY A 718 31.99 28.54 -28.97
CA GLY A 718 32.77 27.35 -29.31
C GLY A 718 33.04 26.38 -28.16
N GLY A 719 32.29 26.46 -27.06
CA GLY A 719 32.39 25.48 -25.97
C GLY A 719 31.95 24.07 -26.39
N ARG A 720 32.66 23.04 -25.94
CA ARG A 720 32.31 21.63 -26.20
C ARG A 720 31.91 20.91 -24.91
N LEU A 721 30.99 19.96 -25.05
CA LEU A 721 30.49 19.15 -23.95
C LEU A 721 31.23 17.81 -23.93
N SER A 722 31.74 17.41 -22.76
CA SER A 722 32.42 16.14 -22.52
C SER A 722 32.23 15.68 -21.07
N LEU A 723 31.98 14.40 -20.84
CA LEU A 723 31.81 13.82 -19.50
C LEU A 723 33.13 13.32 -18.88
N THR A 724 34.20 13.25 -19.67
CA THR A 724 35.53 12.83 -19.22
C THR A 724 36.21 13.98 -18.49
N SER A 725 36.26 13.90 -17.16
CA SER A 725 37.19 14.71 -16.39
C SER A 725 38.62 14.25 -16.72
N GLU A 726 39.43 15.11 -17.32
CA GLU A 726 40.88 14.88 -17.45
C GLU A 726 41.59 14.73 -16.08
N ALA A 727 40.88 14.94 -14.96
CA ALA A 727 41.43 14.80 -13.62
C ALA A 727 41.56 13.34 -13.12
N ASN A 728 41.09 12.33 -13.87
CA ASN A 728 41.10 10.91 -13.43
C ASN A 728 41.79 9.95 -14.43
N VAL A 729 42.80 10.40 -15.16
CA VAL A 729 43.76 9.47 -15.75
C VAL A 729 44.79 9.14 -14.66
N PRO A 730 44.87 7.89 -14.13
CA PRO A 730 46.00 7.52 -13.30
C PRO A 730 47.25 7.66 -14.16
N THR A 731 48.13 8.58 -13.79
CA THR A 731 49.44 8.75 -14.41
C THR A 731 50.11 7.38 -14.39
N THR A 732 50.36 6.80 -15.57
CA THR A 732 51.11 5.57 -15.71
C THR A 732 52.50 5.83 -15.12
N VAL A 733 52.73 5.36 -13.90
CA VAL A 733 54.06 5.39 -13.31
C VAL A 733 54.91 4.41 -14.12
N MET A 734 55.67 4.93 -15.07
CA MET A 734 56.80 4.19 -15.66
C MET A 734 57.75 3.88 -14.51
N MET A 735 57.75 2.63 -14.04
CA MET A 735 58.80 2.14 -13.16
C MET A 735 60.13 2.22 -13.91
N PRO A 736 61.18 2.87 -13.37
CA PRO A 736 62.49 2.84 -13.97
C PRO A 736 63.05 1.41 -13.92
N ALA A 737 63.56 0.94 -15.04
CA ALA A 737 64.20 -0.36 -15.20
C ALA A 737 65.29 -0.56 -14.13
N ARG A 738 65.21 -1.69 -13.41
CA ARG A 738 66.29 -2.12 -12.50
C ARG A 738 67.56 -2.41 -13.31
N PRO A 739 68.73 -1.86 -12.94
CA PRO A 739 69.98 -2.27 -13.54
C PRO A 739 70.34 -3.69 -13.09
N LEU A 740 70.65 -4.54 -14.07
CA LEU A 740 71.23 -5.87 -13.87
C LEU A 740 72.62 -5.73 -13.25
N THR A 741 72.80 -6.16 -12.00
CA THR A 741 74.11 -6.46 -11.43
C THR A 741 74.47 -7.91 -11.74
N PRO A 742 75.67 -8.18 -12.30
CA PRO A 742 76.14 -9.53 -12.53
C PRO A 742 76.83 -10.04 -11.25
N THR A 743 76.47 -11.24 -10.79
CA THR A 743 77.34 -12.01 -9.90
C THR A 743 77.27 -13.48 -10.26
N ILE A 744 78.47 -13.99 -10.51
CA ILE A 744 78.86 -15.31 -10.96
C ILE A 744 79.02 -16.23 -9.74
N PHE A 745 78.90 -17.53 -10.00
CA PHE A 745 79.49 -18.70 -9.31
C PHE A 745 78.54 -19.59 -8.52
N GLY A 746 78.56 -20.87 -8.92
CA GLY A 746 78.04 -22.02 -8.19
C GLY A 746 77.30 -22.98 -9.08
#